data_AF-A0AAV2TWY8-F1
#
_entry.id   AF-A0AAV2TWY8-F1
#
_cell.length_a   1.000
_cell.length_b   1.000
_cell.length_c   1.000
_cell.angle_alpha   90.00
_cell.angle_beta   90.00
_cell.angle_gamma   90.00
#
_symmetry.space_group_name_H-M   'P 1'
#
loop_
_entity.id
_entity.type
_entity.pdbx_description
1 polymer ?
#
loop_
_entity_poly.entity_id
_entity_poly.type
_entity_poly.pdbx_seq_one_letter_code
_entity_poly.pdbx_strand_id
1 'polypeptide(L)'
;MTSILRLRLSALFLCAYLISFVRSESSTSTMLQLRESVEFSYCASNVFLDLIRGSKPPTEVFKAYTNIMSAHNNRVSYRTIQPVIISYVGFGICTVIGILFAVFMPIVGLIFCCARCCGKCGGRAQLMDAKKDPCRRIAYTVCLAVLVTLQLVAVVLAFINHFLLHEALVSRNPQTGAFSQFNLSLTETEVALNDMYKMAVNTSSINIDDRKERFIGIVDKGLLDFQKEFARKSHSELVTTPIVDLQKTVGYFALGSENVVFLSYYNQSLVKLLQDLPSLRQALVDTLDTSCPIEQHIKCRQLMNEAQTKLKTQYSIDQFQFTDVEVLLQNLETHLNDVKSLSEFNSTLGNLATVVKDAIQADLDRAWKDLAQSPETREKLAKAFGEYVKDISAHLATIRQNLEGVQNYEGNEPLLRVLHVGLYGGIALLCIPVLIILLLYLGLCFGVCGHRPYEEAGVCNRGVGANLLLAGVGFIFLFSTLLMLVCMVLFLAGGPVQTEVCRYLTGRVPDGPRKLDDYVYESIVFLRDTLQRDKRLREQTIEQLRQQGHNEQISVRYAVDNPEFELALDVSRARLGDAILTRCETEPFVDAISGGEFSWPPLREPVQAILQDLIDSFKNVNLISPLEQTVRSCQESLERLKFMDAVNFTSAINRANIPLTLIEDLEHFVVELRSLNMEELRPHIDTLSDLPLSLDQQRVRVRHLYTMLDSFLGQHHLIQRRLSEFNANLSESVKVTMDVGLQKLRPVFEKELQLAVIATWRDIPCKSLRAAVKRGVDAGCITLLMPMNAFWTGLGFTLLLYIPVIIFAVKLAGLYRKTEKYSSDYEEPDYISYHGFYMRPTSEYQVVSQKPRNKVRKHKATFHWSPAEPINFRQKSVPMEPDSPPY
;
A
#
# COMPACT_ATOMS: atom_id res chain seq x y z
N MET A 1 2.97 65.89 -31.98
CA MET A 1 3.08 66.45 -30.61
C MET A 1 2.02 65.87 -29.65
N THR A 2 0.78 65.70 -30.09
CA THR A 2 -0.35 65.09 -29.34
C THR A 2 -0.15 63.62 -28.94
N SER A 3 0.47 62.78 -29.79
CA SER A 3 0.76 61.36 -29.43
C SER A 3 1.93 61.19 -28.46
N ILE A 4 2.89 62.12 -28.46
CA ILE A 4 4.04 62.14 -27.53
C ILE A 4 3.59 62.67 -26.15
N LEU A 5 2.65 63.62 -26.14
CA LEU A 5 2.00 64.08 -24.90
C LEU A 5 1.14 62.96 -24.29
N ARG A 6 0.41 62.18 -25.11
CA ARG A 6 -0.33 60.99 -24.63
C ARG A 6 0.57 59.88 -24.10
N LEU A 7 1.75 59.64 -24.68
CA LEU A 7 2.69 58.62 -24.19
C LEU A 7 3.44 59.03 -22.92
N ARG A 8 3.81 60.32 -22.80
CA ARG A 8 4.42 60.86 -21.57
C ARG A 8 3.38 60.95 -20.45
N LEU A 9 2.15 61.36 -20.76
CA LEU A 9 1.05 61.26 -19.80
C LEU A 9 0.78 59.80 -19.45
N SER A 10 0.73 58.84 -20.38
CA SER A 10 0.41 57.45 -20.02
C SER A 10 1.50 56.77 -19.19
N ALA A 11 2.79 57.08 -19.36
CA ALA A 11 3.87 56.51 -18.56
C ALA A 11 4.05 57.21 -17.20
N LEU A 12 3.89 58.54 -17.14
CA LEU A 12 3.84 59.28 -15.87
C LEU A 12 2.54 59.02 -15.11
N PHE A 13 1.41 58.85 -15.81
CA PHE A 13 0.18 58.34 -15.21
C PHE A 13 0.35 56.87 -14.84
N LEU A 14 1.02 55.99 -15.58
CA LEU A 14 1.22 54.62 -15.10
C LEU A 14 2.07 54.60 -13.83
N CYS A 15 3.19 55.32 -13.80
CA CYS A 15 4.02 55.41 -12.61
C CYS A 15 3.29 56.14 -11.46
N ALA A 16 2.60 57.26 -11.71
CA ALA A 16 1.84 57.98 -10.68
C ALA A 16 0.59 57.21 -10.24
N TYR A 17 -0.04 56.43 -11.13
CA TYR A 17 -1.18 55.56 -10.87
C TYR A 17 -0.73 54.33 -10.08
N LEU A 18 0.39 53.70 -10.45
CA LEU A 18 1.02 52.61 -9.68
C LEU A 18 1.49 53.10 -8.30
N ILE A 19 2.06 54.31 -8.21
CA ILE A 19 2.45 54.94 -6.93
C ILE A 19 1.23 55.36 -6.12
N SER A 20 0.13 55.83 -6.74
CA SER A 20 -1.12 56.15 -6.05
C SER A 20 -1.91 54.90 -5.65
N PHE A 21 -1.78 53.80 -6.39
CA PHE A 21 -2.37 52.50 -6.06
C PHE A 21 -1.68 51.86 -4.85
N VAL A 22 -0.36 52.06 -4.73
CA VAL A 22 0.42 51.69 -3.52
C VAL A 22 0.05 52.53 -2.29
N ARG A 23 -0.61 53.70 -2.47
CA ARG A 23 -0.93 54.65 -1.39
C ARG A 23 -2.41 54.69 -0.99
N SER A 24 -3.29 54.00 -1.72
CA SER A 24 -4.69 53.83 -1.34
C SER A 24 -4.81 52.66 -0.38
N GLU A 25 -5.53 52.81 0.73
CA GLU A 25 -6.06 51.65 1.47
C GLU A 25 -6.81 50.77 0.47
N SER A 26 -6.18 49.68 0.02
CA SER A 26 -6.80 48.80 -0.95
C SER A 26 -7.81 47.93 -0.21
N SER A 27 -9.09 48.05 -0.57
CA SER A 27 -10.10 47.12 -0.06
C SER A 27 -9.73 45.69 -0.43
N THR A 28 -10.01 44.72 0.44
CA THR A 28 -9.78 43.28 0.21
C THR A 28 -10.30 42.81 -1.16
N SER A 29 -11.43 43.35 -1.62
CA SER A 29 -12.02 43.04 -2.93
C SER A 29 -11.11 43.42 -4.10
N THR A 30 -10.41 44.55 -4.00
CA THR A 30 -9.49 45.03 -5.04
C THR A 30 -8.25 44.13 -5.12
N MET A 31 -7.77 43.64 -3.98
CA MET A 31 -6.63 42.71 -3.92
C MET A 31 -6.95 41.34 -4.48
N LEU A 32 -8.16 40.82 -4.22
CA LEU A 32 -8.63 39.56 -4.79
C LEU A 32 -8.78 39.66 -6.32
N GLN A 33 -9.38 40.73 -6.82
CA GLN A 33 -9.47 40.99 -8.27
C GLN A 33 -8.10 41.10 -8.92
N LEU A 34 -7.13 41.73 -8.24
CA LEU A 34 -5.76 41.84 -8.75
C LEU A 34 -5.08 40.45 -8.80
N ARG A 35 -5.27 39.59 -7.79
CA ARG A 35 -4.78 38.20 -7.81
C ARG A 35 -5.38 37.41 -8.97
N GLU A 36 -6.68 37.51 -9.20
CA GLU A 36 -7.36 36.84 -10.31
C GLU A 36 -6.81 37.31 -11.68
N SER A 37 -6.53 38.62 -11.81
CA SER A 37 -6.02 39.19 -13.07
C SER A 37 -4.64 38.64 -13.51
N VAL A 38 -3.85 38.08 -12.58
CA VAL A 38 -2.52 37.52 -12.84
C VAL A 38 -2.45 36.00 -12.76
N GLU A 39 -3.59 35.32 -12.68
CA GLU A 39 -3.65 33.85 -12.57
C GLU A 39 -2.92 33.14 -13.71
N PHE A 40 -2.98 33.69 -14.93
CA PHE A 40 -2.24 33.17 -16.08
C PHE A 40 -0.72 33.18 -15.86
N SER A 41 -0.20 34.13 -15.07
CA SER A 41 1.22 34.21 -14.71
C SER A 41 1.62 33.09 -13.74
N TYR A 42 0.72 32.71 -12.82
CA TYR A 42 0.93 31.54 -11.97
C TYR A 42 0.92 30.26 -12.81
N CYS A 43 -0.02 30.14 -13.75
CA CYS A 43 -0.07 28.99 -14.65
C CYS A 43 1.22 28.87 -15.46
N ALA A 44 1.69 29.95 -16.08
CA ALA A 44 2.93 29.98 -16.86
C ALA A 44 4.16 29.55 -16.03
N SER A 45 4.31 30.08 -14.81
CA SER A 45 5.40 29.70 -13.90
C SER A 45 5.37 28.21 -13.58
N ASN A 46 4.19 27.68 -13.26
CA ASN A 46 4.07 26.28 -12.89
C ASN A 46 4.27 25.34 -14.09
N VAL A 47 3.78 25.69 -15.29
CA VAL A 47 4.02 24.91 -16.51
C VAL A 47 5.53 24.80 -16.78
N PHE A 48 6.27 25.89 -16.60
CA PHE A 48 7.72 25.87 -16.72
C PHE A 48 8.38 24.98 -15.65
N LEU A 49 7.96 25.09 -14.38
CA LEU A 49 8.47 24.25 -13.29
C LEU A 49 8.18 22.76 -13.50
N ASP A 50 6.97 22.42 -13.97
CA ASP A 50 6.56 21.06 -14.30
C ASP A 50 7.40 20.51 -15.48
N LEU A 51 7.71 21.36 -16.48
CA LEU A 51 8.56 21.00 -17.61
C LEU A 51 10.00 20.66 -17.19
N ILE A 52 10.62 21.48 -16.33
CA ILE A 52 12.02 21.27 -15.93
C ILE A 52 12.19 20.12 -14.91
N ARG A 53 11.16 19.85 -14.09
CA ARG A 53 11.21 18.79 -13.09
C ARG A 53 10.81 17.42 -13.63
N GLY A 54 9.81 17.40 -14.52
CA GLY A 54 9.19 16.17 -15.01
C GLY A 54 8.28 15.47 -13.98
N SER A 55 7.84 14.26 -14.33
CA SER A 55 6.83 13.47 -13.59
C SER A 55 7.41 12.42 -12.64
N LYS A 56 8.74 12.38 -12.45
CA LYS A 56 9.38 11.37 -11.59
C LYS A 56 9.11 11.61 -10.10
N PRO A 57 8.95 10.53 -9.30
CA PRO A 57 8.64 10.63 -7.88
C PRO A 57 9.81 11.18 -7.04
N PRO A 58 9.54 11.82 -5.88
CA PRO A 58 10.54 12.30 -4.93
C PRO A 58 11.30 11.18 -4.19
N THR A 59 10.73 9.97 -4.07
CA THR A 59 11.34 8.83 -3.34
C THR A 59 12.74 8.48 -3.80
N GLU A 60 13.00 8.60 -5.10
CA GLU A 60 14.31 8.32 -5.68
C GLU A 60 15.39 9.27 -5.16
N VAL A 61 15.00 10.48 -4.74
CA VAL A 61 15.91 11.47 -4.13
C VAL A 61 16.24 11.08 -2.69
N PHE A 62 15.22 10.69 -1.91
CA PHE A 62 15.41 10.28 -0.52
C PHE A 62 16.24 8.99 -0.41
N LYS A 63 15.97 8.00 -1.27
CA LYS A 63 16.77 6.75 -1.35
C LYS A 63 18.24 7.05 -1.65
N ALA A 64 18.52 7.98 -2.54
CA ALA A 64 19.89 8.40 -2.81
C ALA A 64 20.54 9.10 -1.61
N TYR A 65 19.83 10.03 -0.96
CA TYR A 65 20.32 10.76 0.22
C TYR A 65 20.68 9.82 1.39
N THR A 66 19.78 8.89 1.72
CA THR A 66 19.99 7.91 2.80
C THR A 66 21.14 6.95 2.49
N ASN A 67 21.28 6.50 1.24
CA ASN A 67 22.44 5.71 0.81
C ASN A 67 23.76 6.50 0.92
N ILE A 68 23.75 7.81 0.65
CA ILE A 68 24.92 8.69 0.81
C ILE A 68 25.27 8.85 2.30
N MET A 69 24.27 9.10 3.15
CA MET A 69 24.47 9.28 4.60
C MET A 69 24.97 8.00 5.28
N SER A 70 24.51 6.84 4.83
CA SER A 70 24.95 5.53 5.33
C SER A 70 26.35 5.14 4.84
N ALA A 71 26.81 5.69 3.72
CA ALA A 71 28.14 5.45 3.15
C ALA A 71 29.22 6.30 3.85
N HIS A 72 29.38 6.16 5.16
CA HIS A 72 30.25 7.03 5.96
C HIS A 72 31.77 6.87 5.65
N ASN A 73 32.20 5.88 4.87
CA ASN A 73 33.64 5.66 4.56
C ASN A 73 33.96 5.12 3.15
N ASN A 74 32.98 4.96 2.25
CA ASN A 74 33.23 4.45 0.90
C ASN A 74 32.94 5.52 -0.17
N ARG A 75 33.74 5.53 -1.24
CA ARG A 75 33.53 6.42 -2.41
C ARG A 75 32.09 6.27 -2.89
N VAL A 76 31.32 7.35 -2.84
CA VAL A 76 29.94 7.38 -3.30
C VAL A 76 29.92 7.02 -4.79
N SER A 77 29.32 5.88 -5.13
CA SER A 77 29.23 5.42 -6.51
C SER A 77 28.28 6.31 -7.30
N TYR A 78 28.64 6.64 -8.55
CA TYR A 78 27.80 7.43 -9.45
C TYR A 78 26.38 6.86 -9.61
N ARG A 79 26.26 5.52 -9.52
CA ARG A 79 24.97 4.81 -9.59
C ARG A 79 23.98 5.20 -8.48
N THR A 80 24.47 5.65 -7.34
CA THR A 80 23.66 6.07 -6.18
C THR A 80 23.11 7.49 -6.35
N ILE A 81 23.81 8.38 -7.07
CA ILE A 81 23.43 9.79 -7.27
C ILE A 81 22.68 9.98 -8.60
N GLN A 82 22.83 9.05 -9.55
CA GLN A 82 22.17 9.04 -10.85
C GLN A 82 20.65 9.37 -10.81
N PRO A 83 19.82 8.81 -9.90
CA PRO A 83 18.39 9.14 -9.85
C PRO A 83 18.11 10.60 -9.49
N VAL A 84 18.93 11.19 -8.61
CA VAL A 84 18.83 12.60 -8.17
C VAL A 84 19.21 13.54 -9.30
N ILE A 85 20.33 13.24 -9.96
CA ILE A 85 20.84 14.05 -11.07
C ILE A 85 19.82 14.08 -12.21
N ILE A 86 19.25 12.92 -12.57
CA ILE A 86 18.22 12.86 -13.62
C ILE A 86 16.94 13.58 -13.19
N SER A 87 16.59 13.54 -11.90
CA SER A 87 15.39 14.18 -11.35
C SER A 87 15.46 15.71 -11.34
N TYR A 88 16.64 16.27 -11.06
CA TYR A 88 16.84 17.74 -11.02
C TYR A 88 17.65 18.28 -12.20
N VAL A 89 17.79 17.50 -13.27
CA VAL A 89 18.62 17.91 -14.42
C VAL A 89 18.15 19.24 -15.01
N GLY A 90 16.85 19.50 -15.06
CA GLY A 90 16.31 20.77 -15.56
C GLY A 90 16.67 21.95 -14.66
N PHE A 91 16.53 21.82 -13.33
CA PHE A 91 16.98 22.83 -12.38
C PHE A 91 18.50 23.07 -12.48
N GLY A 92 19.29 22.02 -12.64
CA GLY A 92 20.73 22.09 -12.86
C GLY A 92 21.10 22.82 -14.15
N ILE A 93 20.45 22.49 -15.27
CA ILE A 93 20.64 23.15 -16.56
C ILE A 93 20.29 24.65 -16.46
N CYS A 94 19.13 24.99 -15.89
CA CYS A 94 18.74 26.39 -15.68
C CYS A 94 19.75 27.14 -14.80
N THR A 95 20.28 26.48 -13.77
CA THR A 95 21.30 27.05 -12.88
C THR A 95 22.60 27.33 -13.61
N VAL A 96 23.08 26.38 -14.41
CA VAL A 96 24.28 26.56 -15.23
C VAL A 96 24.05 27.67 -16.25
N ILE A 97 22.91 27.71 -16.94
CA ILE A 97 22.57 28.78 -17.88
C ILE A 97 22.56 30.15 -17.19
N GLY A 98 21.97 30.25 -16.00
CA GLY A 98 21.94 31.49 -15.20
C GLY A 98 23.35 31.96 -14.80
N ILE A 99 24.21 31.04 -14.34
CA ILE A 99 25.61 31.34 -14.00
C ILE A 99 26.39 31.78 -15.24
N LEU A 100 26.26 31.04 -16.36
CA LEU A 100 26.92 31.39 -17.61
C LEU A 100 26.46 32.76 -18.11
N PHE A 101 25.16 33.08 -18.02
CA PHE A 101 24.64 34.40 -18.35
C PHE A 101 25.25 35.50 -17.45
N ALA A 102 25.28 35.26 -16.12
CA ALA A 102 25.82 36.22 -15.15
C ALA A 102 27.32 36.50 -15.35
N VAL A 103 28.09 35.52 -15.87
CA VAL A 103 29.52 35.63 -16.18
C VAL A 103 29.76 36.21 -17.58
N PHE A 104 29.05 35.72 -18.61
CA PHE A 104 29.28 36.15 -19.99
C PHE A 104 28.77 37.55 -20.27
N MET A 105 27.63 37.97 -19.70
CA MET A 105 27.08 39.31 -19.94
C MET A 105 28.06 40.45 -19.61
N PRO A 106 28.72 40.50 -18.44
CA PRO A 106 29.70 41.55 -18.16
C PRO A 106 30.93 41.44 -19.06
N ILE A 107 31.40 40.24 -19.42
CA ILE A 107 32.53 40.06 -20.34
C ILE A 107 32.18 40.62 -21.73
N VAL A 108 31.01 40.25 -22.26
CA VAL A 108 30.51 40.78 -23.53
C VAL A 108 30.32 42.30 -23.44
N GLY A 109 29.82 42.81 -22.32
CA GLY A 109 29.70 44.24 -22.05
C GLY A 109 31.04 44.98 -22.08
N LEU A 110 32.09 44.43 -21.47
CA LEU A 110 33.46 44.98 -21.50
C LEU A 110 34.03 44.98 -22.93
N ILE A 111 33.90 43.85 -23.65
CA ILE A 111 34.33 43.75 -25.06
C ILE A 111 33.55 44.75 -25.92
N PHE A 112 32.24 44.88 -25.71
CA PHE A 112 31.39 45.82 -26.41
C PHE A 112 31.82 47.27 -26.14
N CYS A 113 32.14 47.60 -24.88
CA CYS A 113 32.66 48.91 -24.48
C CYS A 113 33.99 49.22 -25.19
N CYS A 114 34.95 48.30 -25.16
CA CYS A 114 36.23 48.45 -25.86
C CYS A 114 36.05 48.58 -27.39
N ALA A 115 35.23 47.71 -27.99
CA ALA A 115 34.93 47.76 -29.43
C ALA A 115 34.28 49.08 -29.84
N ARG A 116 33.42 49.63 -28.97
CA ARG A 116 32.79 50.94 -29.17
C ARG A 116 33.80 52.08 -29.08
N CYS A 117 34.72 52.06 -28.10
CA CYS A 117 35.82 53.02 -28.01
C CYS A 117 36.74 52.98 -29.25
N CYS A 118 36.92 51.81 -29.86
CA CYS A 118 37.64 51.65 -31.13
C CYS A 118 36.79 51.99 -32.39
N GLY A 119 35.59 52.55 -32.23
CA GLY A 119 34.72 52.97 -33.33
C GLY A 119 33.89 51.85 -33.99
N LYS A 120 33.91 50.61 -33.47
CA LYS A 120 33.03 49.50 -33.89
C LYS A 120 31.73 49.51 -33.06
N CYS A 121 30.78 48.59 -33.35
CA CYS A 121 29.54 48.44 -32.56
C CYS A 121 28.72 49.75 -32.38
N GLY A 122 28.52 50.50 -33.47
CA GLY A 122 27.80 51.77 -33.45
C GLY A 122 28.62 52.97 -32.95
N GLY A 123 29.95 52.83 -32.81
CA GLY A 123 30.88 53.89 -32.44
C GLY A 123 31.14 54.93 -33.55
N ARG A 124 31.38 54.48 -34.79
CA ARG A 124 31.61 55.38 -35.95
C ARG A 124 30.31 55.93 -36.54
N ALA A 125 30.31 57.22 -36.86
CA ALA A 125 29.31 57.85 -37.72
C ALA A 125 29.63 57.48 -39.19
N GLN A 126 28.65 56.92 -39.91
CA GLN A 126 28.75 56.69 -41.35
C GLN A 126 27.97 57.80 -42.05
N LEU A 127 28.58 58.44 -43.05
CA LEU A 127 27.99 59.61 -43.72
C LEU A 127 26.77 59.22 -44.57
N MET A 128 26.73 58.02 -45.18
CA MET A 128 25.69 57.65 -46.15
C MET A 128 24.84 56.41 -45.74
N ASP A 129 23.52 56.49 -45.90
CA ASP A 129 22.59 55.35 -45.92
C ASP A 129 22.87 54.48 -47.16
N ALA A 130 22.77 53.14 -47.07
CA ALA A 130 22.82 52.24 -48.22
C ALA A 130 21.40 51.95 -48.76
N LYS A 131 21.28 51.41 -49.99
CA LYS A 131 19.97 51.13 -50.65
C LYS A 131 18.98 50.32 -49.80
N LYS A 132 19.46 49.38 -48.97
CA LYS A 132 18.62 48.52 -48.12
C LYS A 132 18.38 49.06 -46.71
N ASP A 133 19.02 50.16 -46.31
CA ASP A 133 18.99 50.66 -44.94
C ASP A 133 17.63 51.22 -44.48
N PRO A 134 16.79 51.84 -45.33
CA PRO A 134 15.43 52.24 -44.93
C PRO A 134 14.55 51.05 -44.52
N CYS A 135 14.60 49.96 -45.29
CA CYS A 135 13.86 48.73 -44.98
C CYS A 135 14.39 48.07 -43.70
N ARG A 136 15.72 47.99 -43.52
CA ARG A 136 16.35 47.48 -42.30
C ARG A 136 16.00 48.31 -41.07
N ARG A 137 15.93 49.64 -41.21
CA ARG A 137 15.55 50.56 -40.13
C ARG A 137 14.12 50.25 -39.67
N ILE A 138 13.16 50.17 -40.58
CA ILE A 138 11.76 49.82 -40.26
C ILE A 138 11.69 48.44 -39.60
N ALA A 139 12.33 47.43 -40.18
CA ALA A 139 12.31 46.07 -39.65
C ALA A 139 12.87 46.00 -38.22
N TYR A 140 14.05 46.58 -37.97
CA TYR A 140 14.64 46.59 -36.63
C TYR A 140 13.86 47.45 -35.63
N THR A 141 13.25 48.56 -36.07
CA THR A 141 12.34 49.36 -35.22
C THR A 141 11.13 48.53 -34.78
N VAL A 142 10.47 47.82 -35.71
CA VAL A 142 9.30 46.98 -35.39
C VAL A 142 9.69 45.82 -34.48
N CYS A 143 10.76 45.08 -34.80
CA CYS A 143 11.24 43.98 -33.97
C CYS A 143 11.61 44.44 -32.56
N LEU A 144 12.34 45.56 -32.44
CA LEU A 144 12.71 46.11 -31.15
C LEU A 144 11.49 46.61 -30.37
N ALA A 145 10.53 47.26 -31.02
CA ALA A 145 9.29 47.69 -30.37
C ALA A 145 8.52 46.50 -29.79
N VAL A 146 8.36 45.41 -30.55
CA VAL A 146 7.70 44.17 -30.08
C VAL A 146 8.44 43.57 -28.88
N LEU A 147 9.77 43.43 -28.96
CA LEU A 147 10.56 42.88 -27.85
C LEU A 147 10.46 43.73 -26.59
N VAL A 148 10.54 45.05 -26.72
CA VAL A 148 10.43 45.98 -25.57
C VAL A 148 9.01 45.98 -25.00
N THR A 149 7.97 45.82 -25.82
CA THR A 149 6.59 45.63 -25.31
C THR A 149 6.42 44.33 -24.55
N LEU A 150 7.01 43.23 -25.01
CA LEU A 150 6.97 41.95 -24.31
C LEU A 150 7.72 42.02 -22.97
N GLN A 151 8.86 42.72 -22.93
CA GLN A 151 9.57 43.01 -21.69
C GLN A 151 8.73 43.86 -20.73
N LEU A 152 8.04 44.89 -21.23
CA LEU A 152 7.18 45.73 -20.40
C LEU A 152 6.06 44.90 -19.74
N VAL A 153 5.39 44.03 -20.50
CA VAL A 153 4.35 43.14 -19.94
C VAL A 153 4.94 42.23 -18.84
N ALA A 154 6.11 41.62 -19.09
CA ALA A 154 6.74 40.73 -18.12
C ALA A 154 7.19 41.45 -16.83
N VAL A 155 7.69 42.68 -16.94
CA VAL A 155 8.08 43.51 -15.79
C VAL A 155 6.86 43.99 -15.01
N VAL A 156 5.76 44.36 -15.68
CA VAL A 156 4.50 44.72 -15.02
C VAL A 156 3.95 43.53 -14.21
N LEU A 157 3.98 42.32 -14.79
CA LEU A 157 3.59 41.11 -14.06
C LEU A 157 4.53 40.83 -12.88
N ALA A 158 5.84 40.99 -13.06
CA ALA A 158 6.80 40.86 -11.96
C ALA A 158 6.50 41.87 -10.83
N PHE A 159 6.12 43.11 -11.16
CA PHE A 159 5.73 44.13 -10.20
C PHE A 159 4.45 43.77 -9.43
N ILE A 160 3.40 43.35 -10.13
CA ILE A 160 2.14 42.93 -9.50
C ILE A 160 2.39 41.73 -8.58
N ASN A 161 3.15 40.73 -9.03
CA ASN A 161 3.44 39.53 -8.23
C ASN A 161 4.34 39.82 -7.03
N HIS A 162 5.30 40.74 -7.13
CA HIS A 162 6.09 41.21 -5.98
C HIS A 162 5.21 41.93 -4.95
N PHE A 163 4.27 42.76 -5.42
CA PHE A 163 3.31 43.43 -4.54
C PHE A 163 2.36 42.44 -3.85
N LEU A 164 1.82 41.46 -4.59
CA LEU A 164 0.98 40.39 -4.04
C LEU A 164 1.75 39.49 -3.05
N LEU A 165 3.05 39.23 -3.30
CA LEU A 165 3.91 38.50 -2.37
C LEU A 165 4.09 39.28 -1.05
N HIS A 166 4.30 40.59 -1.13
CA HIS A 166 4.39 41.43 0.06
C HIS A 166 3.07 41.45 0.84
N GLU A 167 1.94 41.62 0.15
CA GLU A 167 0.63 41.59 0.80
C GLU A 167 0.38 40.23 1.45
N ALA A 168 0.77 39.13 0.81
CA ALA A 168 0.70 37.79 1.41
C ALA A 168 1.52 37.66 2.71
N LEU A 169 2.62 38.40 2.84
CA LEU A 169 3.47 38.36 4.04
C LEU A 169 2.98 39.29 5.17
N VAL A 170 2.29 40.39 4.84
CA VAL A 170 1.96 41.46 5.80
C VAL A 170 0.48 41.50 6.18
N SER A 171 -0.43 41.08 5.29
CA SER A 171 -1.86 41.25 5.49
C SER A 171 -2.40 40.47 6.69
N ARG A 172 -3.12 41.15 7.59
CA ARG A 172 -3.82 40.52 8.72
C ARG A 172 -5.10 39.81 8.29
N ASN A 173 -5.61 40.07 7.08
CA ASN A 173 -6.82 39.43 6.57
C ASN A 173 -6.50 38.02 6.04
N PRO A 174 -7.17 36.95 6.54
CA PRO A 174 -6.96 35.57 6.09
C PRO A 174 -7.25 35.31 4.60
N GLN A 175 -7.97 36.19 3.91
CA GLN A 175 -8.23 36.04 2.48
C GLN A 175 -7.04 36.45 1.60
N THR A 176 -6.15 37.30 2.11
CA THR A 176 -5.02 37.89 1.37
C THR A 176 -3.68 37.53 1.98
N GLY A 177 -3.58 37.42 3.30
CA GLY A 177 -2.34 37.12 4.03
C GLY A 177 -2.11 35.63 4.25
N ALA A 178 -0.93 35.13 3.89
CA ALA A 178 -0.52 33.75 4.09
C ALA A 178 -0.41 33.40 5.58
N PHE A 179 0.26 34.24 6.38
CA PHE A 179 0.40 33.94 7.81
C PHE A 179 -0.95 34.00 8.55
N SER A 180 -1.83 34.94 8.20
CA SER A 180 -3.15 35.08 8.83
C SER A 180 -4.07 33.92 8.43
N GLN A 181 -4.00 33.49 7.17
CA GLN A 181 -4.67 32.28 6.69
C GLN A 181 -4.14 31.02 7.37
N PHE A 182 -2.82 30.91 7.57
CA PHE A 182 -2.22 29.78 8.27
C PHE A 182 -2.60 29.77 9.76
N ASN A 183 -2.64 30.93 10.42
CA ASN A 183 -3.11 31.04 11.81
C ASN A 183 -4.59 30.62 11.96
N LEU A 184 -5.44 31.05 11.02
CA LEU A 184 -6.83 30.62 10.96
C LEU A 184 -6.95 29.09 10.77
N SER A 185 -6.14 28.53 9.86
CA SER A 185 -6.06 27.09 9.64
C SER A 185 -5.70 26.31 10.91
N LEU A 186 -4.70 26.77 11.67
CA LEU A 186 -4.33 26.15 12.96
C LEU A 186 -5.47 26.20 13.96
N THR A 187 -6.13 27.37 14.09
CA THR A 187 -7.25 27.57 15.02
C THR A 187 -8.43 26.66 14.68
N GLU A 188 -8.81 26.60 13.41
CA GLU A 188 -9.91 25.74 12.96
C GLU A 188 -9.55 24.25 13.04
N THR A 189 -8.26 23.90 12.89
CA THR A 189 -7.78 22.52 13.10
C THR A 189 -7.93 22.14 14.57
N GLU A 190 -7.53 23.01 15.50
CA GLU A 190 -7.68 22.80 16.94
C GLU A 190 -9.16 22.63 17.33
N VAL A 191 -10.04 23.49 16.80
CA VAL A 191 -11.50 23.38 17.01
C VAL A 191 -12.04 22.08 16.43
N ALA A 192 -11.68 21.74 15.18
CA ALA A 192 -12.15 20.50 14.54
C ALA A 192 -11.71 19.25 15.32
N LEU A 193 -10.45 19.20 15.78
CA LEU A 193 -9.97 18.08 16.60
C LEU A 193 -10.69 18.00 17.95
N ASN A 194 -10.96 19.14 18.61
CA ASN A 194 -11.69 19.17 19.87
C ASN A 194 -13.16 18.75 19.70
N ASP A 195 -13.82 19.18 18.62
CA ASP A 195 -15.19 18.78 18.30
C ASP A 195 -15.25 17.29 17.96
N MET A 196 -14.29 16.77 17.22
CA MET A 196 -14.15 15.33 16.97
C MET A 196 -13.90 14.55 18.25
N TYR A 197 -13.09 15.06 19.19
CA TYR A 197 -12.90 14.46 20.51
C TYR A 197 -14.21 14.46 21.32
N LYS A 198 -14.92 15.59 21.41
CA LYS A 198 -16.23 15.67 22.08
C LYS A 198 -17.25 14.74 21.45
N MET A 199 -17.21 14.59 20.13
CA MET A 199 -18.07 13.65 19.41
C MET A 199 -17.65 12.20 19.65
N ALA A 200 -16.36 11.89 19.74
CA ALA A 200 -15.89 10.56 20.15
C ALA A 200 -16.34 10.21 21.59
N VAL A 201 -16.46 11.20 22.48
CA VAL A 201 -17.02 11.04 23.84
C VAL A 201 -18.55 10.89 23.82
N ASN A 202 -19.25 11.69 23.00
CA ASN A 202 -20.71 11.83 23.04
C ASN A 202 -21.48 10.95 22.04
N THR A 203 -20.82 10.43 21.00
CA THR A 203 -21.45 9.57 20.00
C THR A 203 -21.84 8.26 20.67
N SER A 204 -23.14 8.03 20.74
CA SER A 204 -23.75 6.82 21.28
C SER A 204 -24.45 6.08 20.16
N SER A 205 -24.15 4.78 20.07
CA SER A 205 -24.84 3.74 19.32
C SER A 205 -24.84 3.81 17.79
N ILE A 206 -23.93 3.07 17.18
CA ILE A 206 -24.27 2.29 15.98
C ILE A 206 -24.64 0.89 16.45
N ASN A 207 -25.67 0.31 15.84
CA ASN A 207 -26.05 -1.08 16.06
C ASN A 207 -24.85 -1.99 15.68
N ILE A 208 -24.19 -2.57 16.69
CA ILE A 208 -23.08 -3.51 16.49
C ILE A 208 -23.56 -4.97 16.48
N ASP A 209 -24.87 -5.22 16.46
CA ASP A 209 -25.46 -6.56 16.48
C ASP A 209 -24.97 -7.40 15.28
N ASP A 210 -24.91 -6.80 14.08
CA ASP A 210 -24.37 -7.47 12.88
C ASP A 210 -22.90 -7.92 13.03
N ARG A 211 -22.12 -7.18 13.84
CA ARG A 211 -20.71 -7.53 14.13
C ARG A 211 -20.63 -8.57 15.24
N LYS A 212 -21.46 -8.42 16.27
CA LYS A 212 -21.60 -9.38 17.37
C LYS A 212 -22.02 -10.75 16.84
N GLU A 213 -23.02 -10.83 15.98
CA GLU A 213 -23.50 -12.09 15.40
C GLU A 213 -22.41 -12.77 14.57
N ARG A 214 -21.68 -11.99 13.76
CA ARG A 214 -20.54 -12.50 12.98
C ARG A 214 -19.42 -13.04 13.87
N PHE A 215 -19.11 -12.33 14.95
CA PHE A 215 -18.11 -12.75 15.92
C PHE A 215 -18.53 -14.02 16.68
N ILE A 216 -19.78 -14.10 17.13
CA ILE A 216 -20.32 -15.33 17.75
C ILE A 216 -20.24 -16.50 16.76
N GLY A 217 -20.56 -16.29 15.48
CA GLY A 217 -20.41 -17.33 14.46
C GLY A 217 -18.96 -17.80 14.25
N ILE A 218 -17.98 -16.89 14.38
CA ILE A 218 -16.54 -17.23 14.35
C ILE A 218 -16.14 -18.03 15.58
N VAL A 219 -16.59 -17.62 16.77
CA VAL A 219 -16.37 -18.34 18.04
C VAL A 219 -16.94 -19.75 17.91
N ASP A 220 -18.19 -19.90 17.47
CA ASP A 220 -18.86 -21.19 17.29
C ASP A 220 -18.07 -22.13 16.39
N LYS A 221 -17.58 -21.62 15.24
CA LYS A 221 -16.73 -22.40 14.34
C LYS A 221 -15.39 -22.77 15.00
N GLY A 222 -14.78 -21.85 15.73
CA GLY A 222 -13.53 -22.09 16.47
C GLY A 222 -13.69 -23.13 17.58
N LEU A 223 -14.84 -23.15 18.27
CA LEU A 223 -15.16 -24.15 19.30
C LEU A 223 -15.38 -25.54 18.70
N LEU A 224 -16.01 -25.64 17.52
CA LEU A 224 -16.12 -26.91 16.79
C LEU A 224 -14.74 -27.43 16.36
N ASP A 225 -13.85 -26.55 15.91
CA ASP A 225 -12.47 -26.91 15.57
C ASP A 225 -11.67 -27.32 16.82
N PHE A 226 -11.90 -26.66 17.95
CA PHE A 226 -11.35 -27.04 19.25
C PHE A 226 -11.80 -28.45 19.65
N GLN A 227 -13.09 -28.77 19.54
CA GLN A 227 -13.63 -30.10 19.86
C GLN A 227 -12.99 -31.20 19.00
N LYS A 228 -12.81 -30.96 17.70
CA LYS A 228 -12.11 -31.90 16.80
C LYS A 228 -10.64 -32.07 17.17
N GLU A 229 -9.95 -30.97 17.46
CA GLU A 229 -8.54 -31.02 17.86
C GLU A 229 -8.37 -31.70 19.21
N PHE A 230 -9.31 -31.51 20.15
CA PHE A 230 -9.35 -32.22 21.42
C PHE A 230 -9.47 -33.74 21.22
N ALA A 231 -10.44 -34.19 20.41
CA ALA A 231 -10.62 -35.60 20.10
C ALA A 231 -9.34 -36.22 19.48
N ARG A 232 -8.68 -35.48 18.58
CA ARG A 232 -7.43 -35.89 17.94
C ARG A 232 -6.26 -35.98 18.92
N LYS A 233 -6.08 -34.97 19.78
CA LYS A 233 -4.95 -34.88 20.72
C LYS A 233 -5.09 -35.81 21.91
N SER A 234 -6.31 -35.98 22.41
CA SER A 234 -6.62 -36.90 23.52
C SER A 234 -6.69 -38.37 23.09
N HIS A 235 -6.64 -38.65 21.78
CA HIS A 235 -6.82 -39.98 21.22
C HIS A 235 -8.13 -40.64 21.70
N SER A 236 -9.20 -39.86 21.85
CA SER A 236 -10.48 -40.33 22.35
C SER A 236 -11.08 -41.45 21.50
N GLU A 237 -10.73 -41.51 20.22
CA GLU A 237 -11.08 -42.59 19.29
C GLU A 237 -10.66 -43.98 19.80
N LEU A 238 -9.52 -44.06 20.49
CA LEU A 238 -9.02 -45.31 21.08
C LEU A 238 -9.93 -45.83 22.21
N VAL A 239 -10.81 -45.00 22.76
CA VAL A 239 -11.81 -45.36 23.77
C VAL A 239 -13.19 -45.56 23.13
N THR A 240 -13.61 -44.63 22.26
CA THR A 240 -14.95 -44.70 21.64
C THR A 240 -15.12 -45.92 20.75
N THR A 241 -14.09 -46.30 19.98
CA THR A 241 -14.21 -47.40 19.01
C THR A 241 -14.43 -48.74 19.73
N PRO A 242 -13.64 -49.13 20.74
CA PRO A 242 -13.92 -50.34 21.53
C PRO A 242 -15.30 -50.32 22.24
N ILE A 243 -15.76 -49.16 22.73
CA ILE A 243 -17.09 -49.04 23.33
C ILE A 243 -18.19 -49.34 22.31
N VAL A 244 -18.09 -48.77 21.10
CA VAL A 244 -19.06 -49.00 20.02
C VAL A 244 -19.04 -50.46 19.56
N ASP A 245 -17.85 -51.06 19.46
CA ASP A 245 -17.70 -52.48 19.11
C ASP A 245 -18.31 -53.41 20.16
N LEU A 246 -18.11 -53.11 21.45
CA LEU A 246 -18.74 -53.84 22.55
C LEU A 246 -20.27 -53.71 22.47
N GLN A 247 -20.79 -52.49 22.32
CA GLN A 247 -22.24 -52.24 22.21
C GLN A 247 -22.86 -52.99 21.04
N LYS A 248 -22.17 -53.04 19.90
CA LYS A 248 -22.58 -53.79 18.72
C LYS A 248 -22.58 -55.30 18.97
N THR A 249 -21.52 -55.80 19.61
CA THR A 249 -21.38 -57.24 19.93
C THR A 249 -22.44 -57.68 20.93
N VAL A 250 -22.69 -56.89 21.98
CA VAL A 250 -23.78 -57.10 22.94
C VAL A 250 -25.15 -57.05 22.26
N GLY A 251 -25.34 -56.13 21.32
CA GLY A 251 -26.56 -56.04 20.51
C GLY A 251 -26.87 -57.32 19.73
N TYR A 252 -25.85 -58.02 19.24
CA TYR A 252 -26.02 -59.32 18.56
C TYR A 252 -26.51 -60.45 19.47
N PHE A 253 -26.38 -60.29 20.79
CA PHE A 253 -26.78 -61.28 21.79
C PHE A 253 -27.87 -60.75 22.74
N ALA A 254 -28.54 -59.66 22.37
CA ALA A 254 -29.70 -59.17 23.11
C ALA A 254 -30.80 -60.23 23.18
N LEU A 255 -31.65 -60.17 24.22
CA LEU A 255 -32.79 -61.07 24.37
C LEU A 255 -33.66 -61.11 23.11
N GLY A 256 -34.00 -62.32 22.65
CA GLY A 256 -34.80 -62.52 21.43
C GLY A 256 -34.05 -62.24 20.12
N SER A 257 -32.75 -61.93 20.17
CA SER A 257 -31.92 -61.85 18.96
C SER A 257 -31.84 -63.21 18.25
N GLU A 258 -31.68 -63.17 16.92
CA GLU A 258 -31.58 -64.37 16.09
C GLU A 258 -30.47 -65.32 16.56
N ASN A 259 -29.35 -64.77 17.04
CA ASN A 259 -28.21 -65.56 17.50
C ASN A 259 -28.49 -66.32 18.80
N VAL A 260 -29.21 -65.70 19.74
CA VAL A 260 -29.59 -66.36 21.00
C VAL A 260 -30.61 -67.47 20.74
N VAL A 261 -31.59 -67.23 19.87
CA VAL A 261 -32.57 -68.26 19.47
C VAL A 261 -31.88 -69.40 18.72
N PHE A 262 -30.91 -69.09 17.86
CA PHE A 262 -30.15 -70.11 17.15
C PHE A 262 -29.29 -70.96 18.10
N LEU A 263 -28.60 -70.35 19.08
CA LEU A 263 -27.80 -71.10 20.06
C LEU A 263 -28.66 -72.02 20.94
N SER A 264 -29.83 -71.56 21.36
CA SER A 264 -30.75 -72.38 22.15
C SER A 264 -31.32 -73.55 21.34
N TYR A 265 -31.70 -73.30 20.07
CA TYR A 265 -32.13 -74.35 19.14
C TYR A 265 -31.02 -75.37 18.87
N TYR A 266 -29.79 -74.91 18.64
CA TYR A 266 -28.64 -75.77 18.40
C TYR A 266 -28.35 -76.66 19.61
N ASN A 267 -28.38 -76.10 20.83
CA ASN A 267 -28.21 -76.87 22.06
C ASN A 267 -29.28 -77.96 22.20
N GLN A 268 -30.57 -77.62 22.07
CA GLN A 268 -31.67 -78.59 22.16
C GLN A 268 -31.54 -79.72 21.12
N SER A 269 -31.17 -79.36 19.90
CA SER A 269 -30.98 -80.32 18.81
C SER A 269 -29.75 -81.21 19.02
N LEU A 270 -28.68 -80.67 19.61
CA LEU A 270 -27.49 -81.43 19.98
C LEU A 270 -27.78 -82.47 21.08
N VAL A 271 -28.58 -82.09 22.09
CA VAL A 271 -29.04 -83.00 23.14
C VAL A 271 -29.88 -84.13 22.55
N LYS A 272 -30.81 -83.79 21.64
CA LYS A 272 -31.63 -84.78 20.91
C LYS A 272 -30.77 -85.74 20.09
N LEU A 273 -29.77 -85.21 19.36
CA LEU A 273 -28.84 -86.03 18.58
C LEU A 273 -28.09 -87.05 19.46
N LEU A 274 -27.64 -86.65 20.64
CA LEU A 274 -26.95 -87.57 21.56
C LEU A 274 -27.84 -88.71 22.06
N GLN A 275 -29.15 -88.46 22.21
CA GLN A 275 -30.13 -89.46 22.65
C GLN A 275 -30.55 -90.40 21.50
N ASP A 276 -30.77 -89.87 20.31
CA ASP A 276 -31.37 -90.60 19.17
C ASP A 276 -30.33 -91.28 18.27
N LEU A 277 -29.06 -90.84 18.26
CA LEU A 277 -28.04 -91.40 17.36
C LEU A 277 -27.72 -92.89 17.65
N PRO A 278 -27.65 -93.38 18.90
CA PRO A 278 -27.40 -94.80 19.17
C PRO A 278 -28.48 -95.74 18.61
N SER A 279 -29.76 -95.35 18.72
CA SER A 279 -30.89 -96.11 18.20
C SER A 279 -30.95 -96.03 16.68
N LEU A 280 -30.70 -94.85 16.09
CA LEU A 280 -30.60 -94.67 14.64
C LEU A 280 -29.47 -95.50 14.04
N ARG A 281 -28.29 -95.53 14.69
CA ARG A 281 -27.15 -96.35 14.26
C ARG A 281 -27.53 -97.82 14.25
N GLN A 282 -28.16 -98.31 15.33
CA GLN A 282 -28.53 -99.72 15.42
C GLN A 282 -29.55 -100.09 14.35
N ALA A 283 -30.60 -99.27 14.17
CA ALA A 283 -31.62 -99.50 13.15
C ALA A 283 -31.02 -99.49 11.73
N LEU A 284 -30.13 -98.52 11.43
CA LEU A 284 -29.44 -98.45 10.14
C LEU A 284 -28.58 -99.68 9.86
N VAL A 285 -27.84 -100.17 10.86
CA VAL A 285 -27.00 -101.37 10.75
C VAL A 285 -27.86 -102.61 10.53
N ASP A 286 -28.96 -102.75 11.27
CA ASP A 286 -29.89 -103.88 11.15
C ASP A 286 -30.57 -103.91 9.77
N THR A 287 -30.98 -102.75 9.23
CA THR A 287 -31.55 -102.65 7.88
C THR A 287 -30.52 -102.97 6.79
N LEU A 288 -29.27 -102.52 6.95
CA LEU A 288 -28.18 -102.83 6.01
C LEU A 288 -27.79 -104.32 6.02
N ASP A 289 -27.96 -105.01 7.15
CA ASP A 289 -27.69 -106.45 7.27
C ASP A 289 -28.82 -107.32 6.69
N THR A 290 -30.07 -106.91 6.88
CA THR A 290 -31.26 -107.72 6.55
C THR A 290 -31.82 -107.50 5.15
N SER A 291 -31.75 -106.29 4.60
CA SER A 291 -32.46 -105.91 3.37
C SER A 291 -31.57 -105.63 2.16
N CYS A 292 -30.26 -105.87 2.23
CA CYS A 292 -29.34 -105.49 1.16
C CYS A 292 -29.50 -106.37 -0.11
N PRO A 293 -29.63 -105.76 -1.32
CA PRO A 293 -29.69 -106.51 -2.58
C PRO A 293 -28.35 -107.21 -2.89
N ILE A 294 -28.43 -108.43 -3.43
CA ILE A 294 -27.28 -109.32 -3.68
C ILE A 294 -26.20 -108.65 -4.54
N GLU A 295 -26.60 -107.82 -5.51
CA GLU A 295 -25.68 -107.10 -6.42
C GLU A 295 -24.83 -106.01 -5.72
N GLN A 296 -25.26 -105.53 -4.55
CA GLN A 296 -24.60 -104.42 -3.84
C GLN A 296 -24.06 -104.84 -2.46
N HIS A 297 -24.01 -106.14 -2.18
CA HIS A 297 -23.64 -106.68 -0.86
C HIS A 297 -22.27 -106.19 -0.35
N ILE A 298 -21.28 -106.01 -1.23
CA ILE A 298 -19.94 -105.51 -0.85
C ILE A 298 -20.05 -104.07 -0.30
N LYS A 299 -20.82 -103.21 -0.98
CA LYS A 299 -21.01 -101.81 -0.61
C LYS A 299 -21.85 -101.66 0.67
N CYS A 300 -22.93 -102.44 0.82
CA CYS A 300 -23.69 -102.49 2.08
C CYS A 300 -22.81 -102.92 3.26
N ARG A 301 -21.97 -103.95 3.10
CA ARG A 301 -21.08 -104.42 4.18
C ARG A 301 -20.05 -103.36 4.58
N GLN A 302 -19.53 -102.60 3.60
CA GLN A 302 -18.63 -101.47 3.85
C GLN A 302 -19.34 -100.35 4.62
N LEU A 303 -20.50 -99.88 4.13
CA LEU A 303 -21.28 -98.82 4.77
C LEU A 303 -21.82 -99.23 6.14
N MET A 304 -22.19 -100.49 6.32
CA MET A 304 -22.60 -101.07 7.61
C MET A 304 -21.45 -101.05 8.62
N ASN A 305 -20.25 -101.48 8.20
CA ASN A 305 -19.07 -101.45 9.06
C ASN A 305 -18.68 -100.00 9.41
N GLU A 306 -18.76 -99.08 8.44
CA GLU A 306 -18.54 -97.65 8.66
C GLU A 306 -19.57 -97.05 9.63
N ALA A 307 -20.87 -97.36 9.47
CA ALA A 307 -21.91 -96.97 10.41
C ALA A 307 -21.64 -97.52 11.82
N GLN A 308 -21.34 -98.81 11.95
CA GLN A 308 -21.17 -99.46 13.25
C GLN A 308 -19.94 -98.94 14.02
N THR A 309 -18.85 -98.65 13.30
CA THR A 309 -17.60 -98.21 13.90
C THR A 309 -17.54 -96.69 14.09
N LYS A 310 -18.01 -95.91 13.12
CA LYS A 310 -17.82 -94.45 13.06
C LYS A 310 -19.08 -93.61 13.25
N LEU A 311 -20.30 -94.14 13.13
CA LEU A 311 -21.52 -93.35 13.41
C LEU A 311 -21.78 -93.26 14.93
N LYS A 312 -20.86 -92.61 15.63
CA LYS A 312 -20.90 -92.32 17.07
C LYS A 312 -20.57 -90.86 17.27
N THR A 313 -21.19 -90.24 18.28
CA THR A 313 -20.83 -88.88 18.66
C THR A 313 -19.40 -88.82 19.20
N GLN A 314 -18.67 -87.78 18.82
CA GLN A 314 -17.28 -87.56 19.25
C GLN A 314 -17.17 -86.71 20.53
N TYR A 315 -18.28 -86.36 21.18
CA TYR A 315 -18.34 -85.33 22.22
C TYR A 315 -19.28 -85.67 23.37
N SER A 316 -19.08 -84.97 24.49
CA SER A 316 -20.03 -84.85 25.60
C SER A 316 -20.67 -83.46 25.63
N ILE A 317 -21.84 -83.33 26.26
CA ILE A 317 -22.62 -82.08 26.34
C ILE A 317 -21.81 -80.95 26.99
N ASP A 318 -21.06 -81.27 28.04
CA ASP A 318 -20.31 -80.28 28.84
C ASP A 318 -19.20 -79.56 28.03
N GLN A 319 -18.71 -80.18 26.95
CA GLN A 319 -17.62 -79.62 26.13
C GLN A 319 -18.04 -78.39 25.31
N PHE A 320 -19.34 -78.18 25.11
CA PHE A 320 -19.88 -77.01 24.41
C PHE A 320 -20.23 -75.85 25.36
N GLN A 321 -20.11 -76.03 26.69
CA GLN A 321 -20.23 -74.92 27.65
C GLN A 321 -21.54 -74.12 27.56
N PHE A 322 -22.67 -74.76 27.20
CA PHE A 322 -23.95 -74.04 27.04
C PHE A 322 -24.46 -73.39 28.33
N THR A 323 -24.18 -73.99 29.49
CA THR A 323 -24.52 -73.42 30.79
C THR A 323 -23.77 -72.10 31.04
N ASP A 324 -22.51 -72.02 30.64
CA ASP A 324 -21.71 -70.80 30.75
C ASP A 324 -22.26 -69.69 29.83
N VAL A 325 -22.75 -70.05 28.63
CA VAL A 325 -23.44 -69.13 27.71
C VAL A 325 -24.73 -68.60 28.34
N GLU A 326 -25.55 -69.47 28.92
CA GLU A 326 -26.82 -69.08 29.53
C GLU A 326 -26.63 -68.12 30.72
N VAL A 327 -25.66 -68.42 31.60
CA VAL A 327 -25.29 -67.55 32.72
C VAL A 327 -24.76 -66.20 32.23
N LEU A 328 -23.91 -66.19 31.21
CA LEU A 328 -23.38 -64.95 30.62
C LEU A 328 -24.51 -64.09 30.04
N LEU A 329 -25.43 -64.68 29.28
CA LEU A 329 -26.55 -63.95 28.66
C LEU A 329 -27.52 -63.37 29.70
N GLN A 330 -27.79 -64.11 30.79
CA GLN A 330 -28.63 -63.63 31.89
C GLN A 330 -27.99 -62.45 32.65
N ASN A 331 -26.68 -62.53 32.90
CA ASN A 331 -25.94 -61.42 33.50
C ASN A 331 -25.88 -60.21 32.57
N LEU A 332 -25.69 -60.44 31.27
CA LEU A 332 -25.67 -59.39 30.25
C LEU A 332 -27.01 -58.66 30.14
N GLU A 333 -28.13 -59.39 30.24
CA GLU A 333 -29.47 -58.80 30.28
C GLU A 333 -29.63 -57.86 31.49
N THR A 334 -29.21 -58.32 32.67
CA THR A 334 -29.31 -57.54 33.91
C THR A 334 -28.48 -56.25 33.84
N HIS A 335 -27.34 -56.28 33.15
CA HIS A 335 -26.40 -55.16 33.03
C HIS A 335 -26.43 -54.44 31.67
N LEU A 336 -27.49 -54.64 30.88
CA LEU A 336 -27.59 -54.04 29.54
C LEU A 336 -27.61 -52.50 29.58
N ASN A 337 -28.11 -51.91 30.67
CA ASN A 337 -28.08 -50.47 30.89
C ASN A 337 -26.66 -49.97 31.18
N ASP A 338 -25.81 -50.75 31.84
CA ASP A 338 -24.40 -50.40 32.08
C ASP A 338 -23.59 -50.42 30.76
N VAL A 339 -23.93 -51.28 29.80
CA VAL A 339 -23.32 -51.25 28.45
C VAL A 339 -23.78 -50.00 27.67
N LYS A 340 -25.05 -49.60 27.83
CA LYS A 340 -25.59 -48.39 27.19
C LYS A 340 -25.02 -47.11 27.79
N SER A 341 -24.81 -47.04 29.10
CA SER A 341 -24.26 -45.85 29.78
C SER A 341 -22.84 -45.52 29.31
N LEU A 342 -22.06 -46.49 28.81
CA LEU A 342 -20.75 -46.23 28.19
C LEU A 342 -20.81 -45.23 27.01
N SER A 343 -21.98 -45.07 26.36
CA SER A 343 -22.19 -44.05 25.32
C SER A 343 -22.14 -42.61 25.85
N GLU A 344 -22.26 -42.41 27.17
CA GLU A 344 -22.11 -41.12 27.83
C GLU A 344 -20.74 -40.50 27.53
N PHE A 345 -19.68 -41.31 27.40
CA PHE A 345 -18.36 -40.85 26.97
C PHE A 345 -18.39 -40.13 25.61
N ASN A 346 -19.09 -40.72 24.63
CA ASN A 346 -19.25 -40.10 23.31
C ASN A 346 -20.13 -38.85 23.36
N SER A 347 -21.17 -38.85 24.19
CA SER A 347 -22.05 -37.69 24.40
C SER A 347 -21.29 -36.50 25.00
N THR A 348 -20.48 -36.72 26.04
CA THR A 348 -19.68 -35.67 26.69
C THR A 348 -18.66 -35.07 25.72
N LEU A 349 -18.00 -35.90 24.89
CA LEU A 349 -17.11 -35.41 23.83
C LEU A 349 -17.87 -34.63 22.74
N GLY A 350 -19.08 -35.08 22.39
CA GLY A 350 -19.97 -34.43 21.43
C GLY A 350 -20.42 -33.03 21.85
N ASN A 351 -20.57 -32.82 23.16
CA ASN A 351 -21.05 -31.57 23.76
C ASN A 351 -19.94 -30.65 24.28
N LEU A 352 -18.66 -30.95 24.00
CA LEU A 352 -17.56 -30.14 24.53
C LEU A 352 -17.61 -28.68 24.02
N ALA A 353 -17.94 -28.47 22.75
CA ALA A 353 -18.07 -27.12 22.19
C ALA A 353 -19.20 -26.32 22.85
N THR A 354 -20.33 -26.96 23.17
CA THR A 354 -21.46 -26.29 23.84
C THR A 354 -21.14 -25.96 25.29
N VAL A 355 -20.48 -26.87 26.02
CA VAL A 355 -20.02 -26.60 27.39
C VAL A 355 -19.07 -25.41 27.45
N VAL A 356 -18.11 -25.32 26.52
CA VAL A 356 -17.21 -24.15 26.45
C VAL A 356 -18.00 -22.90 26.09
N LYS A 357 -18.90 -22.95 25.10
CA LYS A 357 -19.73 -21.83 24.66
C LYS A 357 -20.53 -21.25 25.83
N ASP A 358 -21.26 -22.08 26.55
CA ASP A 358 -22.13 -21.65 27.65
C ASP A 358 -21.33 -21.00 28.78
N ALA A 359 -20.12 -21.51 29.05
CA ALA A 359 -19.22 -20.95 30.07
C ALA A 359 -18.71 -19.55 29.70
N ILE A 360 -18.44 -19.28 28.41
CA ILE A 360 -17.90 -17.98 27.96
C ILE A 360 -18.97 -17.01 27.44
N GLN A 361 -20.20 -17.46 27.20
CA GLN A 361 -21.28 -16.67 26.58
C GLN A 361 -21.56 -15.39 27.36
N ALA A 362 -21.62 -15.48 28.69
CA ALA A 362 -21.87 -14.32 29.54
C ALA A 362 -20.74 -13.29 29.48
N ASP A 363 -19.48 -13.73 29.37
CA ASP A 363 -18.33 -12.85 29.26
C ASP A 363 -18.19 -12.26 27.84
N LEU A 364 -18.54 -13.03 26.80
CA LEU A 364 -18.69 -12.52 25.42
C LEU A 364 -19.76 -11.44 25.35
N ASP A 365 -20.94 -11.69 25.92
CA ASP A 365 -22.03 -10.72 25.96
C ASP A 365 -21.67 -9.50 26.79
N ARG A 366 -20.95 -9.67 27.91
CA ARG A 366 -20.42 -8.56 28.72
C ARG A 366 -19.39 -7.75 27.94
N ALA A 367 -18.44 -8.37 27.26
CA ALA A 367 -17.43 -7.67 26.44
C ALA A 367 -18.09 -6.83 25.33
N TRP A 368 -19.06 -7.39 24.61
CA TRP A 368 -19.79 -6.64 23.57
C TRP A 368 -20.72 -5.58 24.16
N LYS A 369 -21.35 -5.83 25.31
CA LYS A 369 -22.15 -4.83 26.02
C LYS A 369 -21.29 -3.70 26.57
N ASP A 370 -20.11 -4.00 27.10
CA ASP A 370 -19.18 -2.99 27.59
C ASP A 370 -18.61 -2.18 26.42
N LEU A 371 -18.33 -2.81 25.29
CA LEU A 371 -17.94 -2.11 24.07
C LEU A 371 -19.07 -1.25 23.50
N ALA A 372 -20.31 -1.76 23.49
CA ALA A 372 -21.48 -1.08 22.93
C ALA A 372 -22.03 0.02 23.84
N GLN A 373 -22.01 -0.17 25.16
CA GLN A 373 -22.84 0.54 26.13
C GLN A 373 -22.08 1.04 27.37
N SER A 374 -20.85 0.58 27.65
CA SER A 374 -20.12 1.07 28.83
C SER A 374 -19.59 2.49 28.59
N PRO A 375 -19.97 3.46 29.44
CA PRO A 375 -19.37 4.78 29.45
C PRO A 375 -17.87 4.71 29.75
N GLU A 376 -17.42 3.75 30.56
CA GLU A 376 -16.04 3.63 31.02
C GLU A 376 -15.09 3.16 29.90
N THR A 377 -15.54 2.21 29.06
CA THR A 377 -14.76 1.75 27.88
C THR A 377 -14.68 2.86 26.83
N ARG A 378 -15.78 3.58 26.62
CA ARG A 378 -15.81 4.77 25.75
C ARG A 378 -14.93 5.89 26.28
N GLU A 379 -14.94 6.12 27.59
CA GLU A 379 -14.08 7.10 28.24
C GLU A 379 -12.61 6.72 28.11
N LYS A 380 -12.25 5.43 28.28
CA LYS A 380 -10.87 4.95 28.05
C LYS A 380 -10.43 5.13 26.59
N LEU A 381 -11.30 4.78 25.64
CA LEU A 381 -11.04 4.92 24.20
C LEU A 381 -10.93 6.39 23.77
N ALA A 382 -11.88 7.21 24.21
CA ALA A 382 -11.91 8.63 23.95
C ALA A 382 -10.76 9.33 24.66
N LYS A 383 -10.35 8.91 25.86
CA LYS A 383 -9.19 9.42 26.57
C LYS A 383 -7.89 9.12 25.83
N ALA A 384 -7.72 7.91 25.30
CA ALA A 384 -6.58 7.57 24.45
C ALA A 384 -6.53 8.48 23.21
N PHE A 385 -7.65 8.66 22.50
CA PHE A 385 -7.74 9.62 21.39
C PHE A 385 -7.51 11.07 21.86
N GLY A 386 -8.04 11.43 23.02
CA GLY A 386 -7.94 12.74 23.65
C GLY A 386 -6.52 13.10 24.04
N GLU A 387 -5.72 12.13 24.48
CA GLU A 387 -4.29 12.30 24.76
C GLU A 387 -3.53 12.66 23.47
N TYR A 388 -3.80 11.97 22.36
CA TYR A 388 -3.24 12.34 21.05
C TYR A 388 -3.74 13.70 20.57
N VAL A 389 -5.04 14.00 20.68
CA VAL A 389 -5.61 15.31 20.32
C VAL A 389 -5.00 16.42 21.17
N LYS A 390 -4.75 16.16 22.46
CA LYS A 390 -4.14 17.12 23.39
C LYS A 390 -2.68 17.39 23.06
N ASP A 391 -1.94 16.36 22.65
CA ASP A 391 -0.54 16.51 22.24
C ASP A 391 -0.45 17.29 20.91
N ILE A 392 -1.30 16.94 19.94
CA ILE A 392 -1.42 17.68 18.69
C ILE A 392 -1.84 19.13 18.95
N SER A 393 -2.83 19.37 19.82
CA SER A 393 -3.27 20.73 20.12
C SER A 393 -2.21 21.54 20.86
N ALA A 394 -1.41 20.92 21.73
CA ALA A 394 -0.26 21.58 22.36
C ALA A 394 0.80 22.00 21.33
N HIS A 395 1.10 21.12 20.35
CA HIS A 395 1.99 21.45 19.24
C HIS A 395 1.42 22.56 18.35
N LEU A 396 0.14 22.46 17.97
CA LEU A 396 -0.54 23.50 17.20
C LEU A 396 -0.56 24.83 17.94
N ALA A 397 -0.80 24.84 19.25
CA ALA A 397 -0.76 26.02 20.09
C ALA A 397 0.65 26.63 20.16
N THR A 398 1.69 25.81 20.23
CA THR A 398 3.09 26.29 20.20
C THR A 398 3.41 26.95 18.85
N ILE A 399 3.02 26.31 17.75
CA ILE A 399 3.20 26.85 16.40
C ILE A 399 2.41 28.15 16.25
N ARG A 400 1.16 28.17 16.73
CA ARG A 400 0.30 29.35 16.76
C ARG A 400 0.92 30.48 17.55
N GLN A 401 1.42 30.23 18.75
CA GLN A 401 2.09 31.24 19.57
C GLN A 401 3.33 31.82 18.86
N ASN A 402 4.10 30.98 18.16
CA ASN A 402 5.23 31.45 17.36
C ASN A 402 4.79 32.32 16.17
N LEU A 403 3.69 31.96 15.50
CA LEU A 403 3.10 32.73 14.40
C LEU A 403 2.44 34.03 14.86
N GLU A 404 1.72 33.99 15.97
CA GLU A 404 1.18 35.18 16.63
C GLU A 404 2.34 36.08 17.09
N GLY A 405 3.46 35.51 17.54
CA GLY A 405 4.70 36.25 17.77
C GLY A 405 5.28 36.93 16.52
N VAL A 406 5.00 36.40 15.32
CA VAL A 406 5.31 37.05 14.04
C VAL A 406 4.28 38.13 13.64
N GLN A 407 3.00 37.96 14.03
CA GLN A 407 1.88 38.85 13.63
C GLN A 407 1.56 39.99 14.61
N ASN A 408 1.54 39.71 15.90
CA ASN A 408 1.10 40.61 16.98
C ASN A 408 2.24 41.45 17.57
N TYR A 409 3.48 41.21 17.14
CA TYR A 409 4.62 41.97 17.61
C TYR A 409 4.68 43.32 16.89
N GLU A 410 3.75 44.22 17.25
CA GLU A 410 3.75 45.65 16.92
C GLU A 410 5.05 46.37 17.36
N GLY A 411 5.91 45.72 18.14
CA GLY A 411 7.24 46.20 18.53
C GLY A 411 8.45 45.55 17.84
N ASN A 412 8.29 44.64 16.86
CA ASN A 412 9.43 43.98 16.21
C ASN A 412 9.81 44.83 15.01
N GLU A 413 10.27 46.03 15.36
CA GLU A 413 11.04 46.93 14.51
C GLU A 413 12.03 46.20 13.60
N PRO A 414 12.65 45.05 13.91
CA PRO A 414 13.48 44.36 12.92
C PRO A 414 12.72 43.60 11.82
N LEU A 415 11.71 42.77 12.11
CA LEU A 415 11.09 41.90 11.09
C LEU A 415 10.18 42.68 10.14
N LEU A 416 9.33 43.55 10.68
CA LEU A 416 8.45 44.38 9.86
C LEU A 416 9.28 45.36 9.01
N ARG A 417 10.40 45.86 9.56
CA ARG A 417 11.37 46.67 8.81
C ARG A 417 12.12 45.83 7.78
N VAL A 418 12.48 44.58 8.05
CA VAL A 418 13.09 43.68 7.04
C VAL A 418 12.10 43.40 5.89
N LEU A 419 10.82 43.19 6.18
CA LEU A 419 9.79 43.01 5.14
C LEU A 419 9.54 44.30 4.35
N HIS A 420 9.45 45.45 5.01
CA HIS A 420 9.34 46.75 4.33
C HIS A 420 10.59 47.08 3.52
N VAL A 421 11.79 46.87 4.07
CA VAL A 421 13.07 47.03 3.35
C VAL A 421 13.14 46.04 2.18
N GLY A 422 12.59 44.84 2.33
CA GLY A 422 12.44 43.86 1.24
C GLY A 422 11.49 44.33 0.15
N LEU A 423 10.35 44.93 0.50
CA LEU A 423 9.42 45.55 -0.45
C LEU A 423 10.12 46.66 -1.24
N TYR A 424 10.70 47.65 -0.55
CA TYR A 424 11.40 48.77 -1.18
C TYR A 424 12.63 48.30 -1.97
N GLY A 425 13.33 47.28 -1.49
CA GLY A 425 14.44 46.63 -2.19
C GLY A 425 14.00 45.97 -3.50
N GLY A 426 12.88 45.23 -3.49
CA GLY A 426 12.31 44.64 -4.70
C GLY A 426 11.74 45.68 -5.67
N ILE A 427 11.12 46.74 -5.17
CA ILE A 427 10.68 47.88 -6.00
C ILE A 427 11.90 48.55 -6.64
N ALA A 428 12.96 48.82 -5.88
CA ALA A 428 14.20 49.39 -6.40
C ALA A 428 14.84 48.49 -7.47
N LEU A 429 14.85 47.17 -7.25
CA LEU A 429 15.32 46.17 -8.21
C LEU A 429 14.50 46.20 -9.52
N LEU A 430 13.17 46.32 -9.43
CA LEU A 430 12.26 46.39 -10.59
C LEU A 430 12.27 47.76 -11.30
N CYS A 431 12.64 48.83 -10.61
CA CYS A 431 12.85 50.13 -11.24
C CYS A 431 14.01 50.11 -12.25
N ILE A 432 14.99 49.21 -12.08
CA ILE A 432 16.13 49.04 -13.01
C ILE A 432 15.64 48.63 -14.42
N PRO A 433 14.93 47.50 -14.62
CA PRO A 433 14.41 47.12 -15.93
C PRO A 433 13.38 48.13 -16.46
N VAL A 434 12.57 48.77 -15.61
CA VAL A 434 11.65 49.85 -16.04
C VAL A 434 12.42 51.03 -16.64
N LEU A 435 13.51 51.47 -16.01
CA LEU A 435 14.38 52.52 -16.52
C LEU A 435 15.01 52.12 -17.86
N ILE A 436 15.50 50.89 -17.99
CA ILE A 436 16.05 50.36 -19.24
C ILE A 436 14.99 50.42 -20.35
N ILE A 437 13.79 49.93 -20.09
CA ILE A 437 12.66 49.93 -21.03
C ILE A 437 12.28 51.37 -21.42
N LEU A 438 12.25 52.30 -20.46
CA LEU A 438 12.00 53.71 -20.72
C LEU A 438 13.04 54.31 -21.68
N LEU A 439 14.33 54.05 -21.45
CA LEU A 439 15.42 54.50 -22.33
C LEU A 439 15.28 53.92 -23.75
N LEU A 440 14.91 52.64 -23.87
CA LEU A 440 14.70 51.99 -25.15
C LEU A 440 13.49 52.56 -25.90
N TYR A 441 12.37 52.81 -25.21
CA TYR A 441 11.19 53.46 -25.80
C TYR A 441 11.47 54.89 -26.24
N LEU A 442 12.13 55.69 -25.39
CA LEU A 442 12.51 57.05 -25.76
C LEU A 442 13.47 57.02 -26.96
N GLY A 443 14.43 56.07 -26.98
CA GLY A 443 15.31 55.84 -28.11
C GLY A 443 14.57 55.51 -29.42
N LEU A 444 13.54 54.68 -29.35
CA LEU A 444 12.64 54.39 -30.47
C LEU A 444 11.84 55.63 -30.90
N CYS A 445 11.25 56.37 -29.96
CA CYS A 445 10.46 57.57 -30.26
C CYS A 445 11.28 58.64 -30.97
N PHE A 446 12.46 59.00 -30.42
CA PHE A 446 13.36 59.96 -31.07
C PHE A 446 13.97 59.43 -32.37
N GLY A 447 14.11 58.11 -32.49
CA GLY A 447 14.56 57.45 -33.71
C GLY A 447 13.57 57.50 -34.88
N VAL A 448 12.28 57.30 -34.59
CA VAL A 448 11.20 57.31 -35.59
C VAL A 448 10.76 58.73 -35.92
N CYS A 449 10.56 59.58 -34.90
CA CYS A 449 10.08 60.95 -35.07
C CYS A 449 11.19 61.98 -35.30
N GLY A 450 12.45 61.64 -35.03
CA GLY A 450 13.55 62.58 -35.11
C GLY A 450 14.03 62.84 -36.54
N HIS A 451 14.49 64.08 -36.74
CA HIS A 451 15.21 64.46 -37.95
C HIS A 451 16.62 63.87 -37.94
N ARG A 452 17.26 63.79 -39.12
CA ARG A 452 18.63 63.26 -39.25
C ARG A 452 19.62 64.08 -38.42
N PRO A 453 20.72 63.48 -37.94
CA PRO A 453 21.75 64.25 -37.23
C PRO A 453 22.49 65.17 -38.21
N TYR A 454 22.47 66.48 -37.96
CA TYR A 454 23.28 67.52 -38.61
C TYR A 454 23.67 68.58 -37.56
N GLU A 455 24.62 69.48 -37.89
CA GLU A 455 25.28 70.38 -36.93
C GLU A 455 24.34 71.34 -36.16
N GLU A 456 23.13 71.61 -36.68
CA GLU A 456 22.12 72.50 -36.06
C GLU A 456 20.82 71.78 -35.66
N ALA A 457 20.84 70.46 -35.49
CA ALA A 457 19.62 69.71 -35.19
C ALA A 457 19.13 69.96 -33.75
N GLY A 458 17.87 70.37 -33.60
CA GLY A 458 17.21 70.54 -32.30
C GLY A 458 17.11 69.27 -31.44
N VAL A 459 16.55 69.40 -30.23
CA VAL A 459 16.49 68.35 -29.19
C VAL A 459 15.90 67.01 -29.68
N CYS A 460 15.02 67.03 -30.69
CA CYS A 460 14.41 65.84 -31.30
C CYS A 460 15.14 65.40 -32.58
N ASN A 461 16.26 64.70 -32.44
CA ASN A 461 17.02 64.14 -33.57
C ASN A 461 17.32 62.64 -33.39
N ARG A 462 17.60 61.94 -34.49
CA ARG A 462 17.89 60.48 -34.49
C ARG A 462 19.19 60.13 -33.76
N GLY A 463 20.15 61.06 -33.70
CA GLY A 463 21.38 60.90 -32.94
C GLY A 463 21.12 60.74 -31.43
N VAL A 464 20.19 61.54 -30.88
CA VAL A 464 19.70 61.42 -29.50
C VAL A 464 19.01 60.08 -29.31
N GLY A 465 18.17 59.65 -30.25
CA GLY A 465 17.54 58.32 -30.23
C GLY A 465 18.57 57.18 -30.18
N ALA A 466 19.64 57.25 -30.98
CA ALA A 466 20.73 56.29 -30.96
C ALA A 466 21.48 56.27 -29.61
N ASN A 467 21.72 57.44 -29.03
CA ASN A 467 22.40 57.55 -27.74
C ASN A 467 21.56 56.97 -26.60
N LEU A 468 20.24 57.16 -26.60
CA LEU A 468 19.33 56.57 -25.62
C LEU A 468 19.21 55.04 -25.75
N LEU A 469 19.15 54.52 -27.00
CA LEU A 469 19.20 53.07 -27.22
C LEU A 469 20.49 52.45 -26.68
N LEU A 470 21.63 53.12 -26.92
CA LEU A 470 22.93 52.65 -26.44
C LEU A 470 23.11 52.84 -24.93
N ALA A 471 22.51 53.87 -24.34
CA ALA A 471 22.44 54.03 -22.88
C ALA A 471 21.65 52.88 -22.24
N GLY A 472 20.49 52.53 -22.80
CA GLY A 472 19.70 51.36 -22.39
C GLY A 472 20.52 50.07 -22.47
N VAL A 473 21.23 49.83 -23.57
CA VAL A 473 22.15 48.69 -23.71
C VAL A 473 23.27 48.70 -22.67
N GLY A 474 23.83 49.87 -22.36
CA GLY A 474 24.84 50.02 -21.31
C GLY A 474 24.30 49.61 -19.93
N PHE A 475 23.10 50.06 -19.58
CA PHE A 475 22.44 49.67 -18.32
C PHE A 475 22.07 48.19 -18.27
N ILE A 476 21.70 47.58 -19.40
CA ILE A 476 21.51 46.12 -19.50
C ILE A 476 22.79 45.40 -19.10
N PHE A 477 23.95 45.76 -19.66
CA PHE A 477 25.22 45.12 -19.29
C PHE A 477 25.58 45.36 -17.82
N LEU A 478 25.34 46.57 -17.30
CA LEU A 478 25.68 46.94 -15.93
C LEU A 478 24.90 46.14 -14.88
N PHE A 479 23.58 45.99 -15.06
CA PHE A 479 22.71 45.41 -14.03
C PHE A 479 22.27 43.97 -14.30
N SER A 480 22.55 43.41 -15.49
CA SER A 480 22.15 42.03 -15.85
C SER A 480 22.66 40.96 -14.87
N THR A 481 23.90 41.07 -14.37
CA THR A 481 24.45 40.14 -13.38
C THR A 481 23.66 40.19 -12.07
N LEU A 482 23.38 41.38 -11.54
CA LEU A 482 22.61 41.57 -10.31
C LEU A 482 21.20 40.98 -10.43
N LEU A 483 20.49 41.34 -11.51
CA LEU A 483 19.12 40.88 -11.75
C LEU A 483 19.06 39.35 -11.94
N MET A 484 20.06 38.76 -12.62
CA MET A 484 20.13 37.31 -12.80
C MET A 484 20.42 36.58 -11.49
N LEU A 485 21.31 37.09 -10.63
CA LEU A 485 21.59 36.48 -9.33
C LEU A 485 20.34 36.48 -8.42
N VAL A 486 19.60 37.59 -8.35
CA VAL A 486 18.35 37.63 -7.58
C VAL A 486 17.30 36.68 -8.15
N CYS A 487 17.12 36.67 -9.48
CA CYS A 487 16.22 35.73 -10.15
C CYS A 487 16.56 34.27 -9.82
N MET A 488 17.85 33.93 -9.82
CA MET A 488 18.37 32.61 -9.51
C MET A 488 18.10 32.19 -8.05
N VAL A 489 18.32 33.08 -7.09
CA VAL A 489 18.03 32.81 -5.67
C VAL A 489 16.56 32.52 -5.46
N LEU A 490 15.67 33.34 -6.04
CA LEU A 490 14.22 33.16 -5.93
C LEU A 490 13.74 31.89 -6.63
N PHE A 491 14.30 31.57 -7.80
CA PHE A 491 14.02 30.34 -8.54
C PHE A 491 14.40 29.09 -7.73
N LEU A 492 15.59 29.08 -7.12
CA LEU A 492 16.07 27.95 -6.33
C LEU A 492 15.37 27.82 -4.97
N ALA A 493 14.89 28.92 -4.40
CA ALA A 493 14.11 28.90 -3.17
C ALA A 493 12.68 28.40 -3.41
N GLY A 494 12.02 28.91 -4.46
CA GLY A 494 10.59 28.66 -4.69
C GLY A 494 10.26 27.46 -5.58
N GLY A 495 11.09 27.21 -6.58
CA GLY A 495 10.85 26.16 -7.57
C GLY A 495 10.77 24.76 -6.96
N PRO A 496 11.75 24.32 -6.15
CA PRO A 496 11.73 22.99 -5.54
C PRO A 496 10.52 22.78 -4.62
N VAL A 497 10.19 23.74 -3.75
CA VAL A 497 9.04 23.64 -2.83
C VAL A 497 7.73 23.49 -3.63
N GLN A 498 7.60 24.23 -4.73
CA GLN A 498 6.42 24.16 -5.59
C GLN A 498 6.28 22.78 -6.24
N THR A 499 7.38 22.20 -6.71
CA THR A 499 7.36 20.92 -7.45
C THR A 499 7.31 19.68 -6.56
N GLU A 500 7.95 19.70 -5.39
CA GLU A 500 8.05 18.54 -4.49
C GLU A 500 6.92 18.44 -3.47
N VAL A 501 6.36 19.57 -3.05
CA VAL A 501 5.35 19.61 -1.98
C VAL A 501 4.02 20.10 -2.55
N CYS A 502 3.99 21.34 -3.02
CA CYS A 502 2.73 21.99 -3.38
C CYS A 502 2.01 21.34 -4.56
N ARG A 503 2.75 20.78 -5.53
CA ARG A 503 2.19 20.05 -6.67
C ARG A 503 1.33 18.85 -6.24
N TYR A 504 1.70 18.17 -5.15
CA TYR A 504 0.95 17.02 -4.63
C TYR A 504 -0.20 17.45 -3.71
N LEU A 505 -0.04 18.53 -2.93
CA LEU A 505 -1.05 18.96 -1.95
C LEU A 505 -2.18 19.81 -2.55
N THR A 506 -1.95 20.51 -3.66
CA THR A 506 -2.93 21.44 -4.28
C THR A 506 -3.82 20.80 -5.36
N GLY A 507 -3.76 19.47 -5.53
CA GLY A 507 -4.59 18.74 -6.49
C GLY A 507 -4.14 18.84 -7.96
N ARG A 508 -2.93 19.36 -8.23
CA ARG A 508 -2.36 19.43 -9.60
C ARG A 508 -1.94 18.07 -10.14
N VAL A 509 -1.63 17.13 -9.25
CA VAL A 509 -1.39 15.73 -9.59
C VAL A 509 -2.59 14.91 -9.11
N PRO A 510 -3.18 14.04 -9.96
CA PRO A 510 -4.24 13.14 -9.53
C PRO A 510 -3.70 12.21 -8.44
N ASP A 511 -4.48 12.03 -7.37
CA ASP A 511 -4.09 11.30 -6.16
C ASP A 511 -2.77 11.81 -5.54
N GLY A 512 -2.55 13.13 -5.64
CA GLY A 512 -1.33 13.79 -5.19
C GLY A 512 -0.96 13.50 -3.72
N PRO A 513 -1.86 13.77 -2.75
CA PRO A 513 -1.57 13.52 -1.34
C PRO A 513 -1.26 12.05 -1.04
N ARG A 514 -1.98 11.11 -1.66
CA ARG A 514 -1.69 9.66 -1.56
C ARG A 514 -0.29 9.31 -2.04
N LYS A 515 0.11 9.82 -3.21
CA LYS A 515 1.46 9.59 -3.74
C LYS A 515 2.51 10.15 -2.79
N LEU A 516 2.28 11.35 -2.24
CA LEU A 516 3.19 11.96 -1.27
C LEU A 516 3.32 11.11 0.00
N ASP A 517 2.22 10.60 0.53
CA ASP A 517 2.23 9.71 1.70
C ASP A 517 2.94 8.39 1.41
N ASP A 518 2.67 7.77 0.25
CA ASP A 518 3.38 6.57 -0.21
C ASP A 518 4.89 6.85 -0.31
N TYR A 519 5.28 8.03 -0.77
CA TYR A 519 6.68 8.44 -0.83
C TYR A 519 7.33 8.57 0.54
N VAL A 520 6.61 9.15 1.52
CA VAL A 520 7.07 9.26 2.90
C VAL A 520 7.17 7.88 3.54
N TYR A 521 6.17 7.01 3.37
CA TYR A 521 6.17 5.65 3.89
C TYR A 521 7.32 4.82 3.32
N GLU A 522 7.48 4.78 1.99
CA GLU A 522 8.59 4.08 1.34
C GLU A 522 9.95 4.60 1.82
N SER A 523 10.06 5.91 2.06
CA SER A 523 11.27 6.55 2.56
C SER A 523 11.59 6.10 4.00
N ILE A 524 10.60 6.04 4.89
CA ILE A 524 10.77 5.58 6.27
C ILE A 524 11.09 4.07 6.31
N VAL A 525 10.43 3.25 5.49
CA VAL A 525 10.74 1.82 5.35
C VAL A 525 12.18 1.62 4.86
N PHE A 526 12.59 2.37 3.85
CA PHE A 526 13.97 2.30 3.36
C PHE A 526 14.98 2.70 4.45
N LEU A 527 14.68 3.75 5.21
CA LEU A 527 15.52 4.19 6.33
C LEU A 527 15.60 3.11 7.42
N ARG A 528 14.47 2.47 7.76
CA ARG A 528 14.41 1.34 8.70
C ARG A 528 15.33 0.22 8.24
N ASP A 529 15.21 -0.23 7.00
CA ASP A 529 16.01 -1.32 6.46
C ASP A 529 17.49 -0.98 6.47
N THR A 530 17.84 0.27 6.16
CA THR A 530 19.22 0.77 6.18
C THR A 530 19.80 0.75 7.60
N LEU A 531 19.06 1.29 8.57
CA LEU A 531 19.50 1.31 9.96
C LEU A 531 19.54 -0.11 10.58
N GLN A 532 18.62 -1.01 10.20
CA GLN A 532 18.65 -2.41 10.62
C GLN A 532 19.88 -3.14 10.07
N ARG A 533 20.28 -2.85 8.82
CA ARG A 533 21.52 -3.38 8.25
C ARG A 533 22.75 -2.88 9.01
N ASP A 534 22.81 -1.59 9.34
CA ASP A 534 23.91 -1.01 10.13
C ASP A 534 23.98 -1.64 11.53
N LYS A 535 22.82 -1.86 12.18
CA LYS A 535 22.74 -2.60 13.45
C LYS A 535 23.37 -3.99 13.34
N ARG A 536 22.97 -4.80 12.35
CA ARG A 536 23.52 -6.16 12.16
C ARG A 536 25.04 -6.15 11.93
N LEU A 537 25.56 -5.20 11.15
CA LEU A 537 27.00 -5.05 10.90
C LEU A 537 27.78 -4.68 12.17
N ARG A 538 27.24 -3.77 12.98
CA ARG A 538 27.85 -3.38 14.26
C ARG A 538 27.80 -4.50 15.28
N GLU A 539 26.69 -5.23 15.38
CA GLU A 539 26.58 -6.42 16.23
C GLU A 539 27.62 -7.48 15.87
N GLN A 540 27.81 -7.78 14.57
CA GLN A 540 28.88 -8.67 14.11
C GLN A 540 30.28 -8.19 14.50
N THR A 541 30.53 -6.88 14.41
CA THR A 541 31.82 -6.28 14.77
C THR A 541 32.06 -6.37 16.29
N ILE A 542 31.03 -6.14 17.12
CA ILE A 542 31.10 -6.26 18.57
C ILE A 542 31.32 -7.73 18.99
N GLU A 543 30.65 -8.67 18.33
CA GLU A 543 30.85 -10.11 18.54
C GLU A 543 32.31 -10.52 18.27
N GLN A 544 32.91 -10.01 17.19
CA GLN A 544 34.33 -10.21 16.85
C GLN A 544 35.27 -9.63 17.92
N LEU A 545 34.97 -8.43 18.44
CA LEU A 545 35.76 -7.82 19.50
C LEU A 545 35.68 -8.61 20.83
N ARG A 546 34.50 -9.16 21.16
CA ARG A 546 34.35 -10.08 22.31
C ARG A 546 35.18 -11.35 22.16
N GLN A 547 35.20 -11.94 20.96
CA GLN A 547 36.04 -13.11 20.67
C GLN A 547 37.55 -12.80 20.78
N GLN A 548 37.96 -11.54 20.60
CA GLN A 548 39.32 -11.07 20.79
C GLN A 548 39.67 -10.70 22.25
N GLY A 549 38.80 -11.01 23.22
CA GLY A 549 39.07 -10.83 24.64
C GLY A 549 38.83 -9.43 25.20
N HIS A 550 38.22 -8.52 24.41
CA HIS A 550 37.75 -7.23 24.94
C HIS A 550 36.40 -7.43 25.64
N ASN A 551 36.45 -7.60 26.96
CA ASN A 551 35.29 -7.91 27.81
C ASN A 551 34.66 -6.63 28.43
N GLU A 552 34.44 -5.59 27.63
CA GLU A 552 33.65 -4.43 28.06
C GLU A 552 32.17 -4.60 27.72
N GLN A 553 31.31 -4.19 28.64
CA GLN A 553 29.87 -4.19 28.49
C GLN A 553 29.44 -3.02 27.60
N ILE A 554 29.61 -3.18 26.29
CA ILE A 554 29.21 -2.17 25.30
C ILE A 554 27.68 -2.20 25.14
N SER A 555 26.97 -1.32 25.85
CA SER A 555 25.54 -1.07 25.62
C SER A 555 25.38 -0.06 24.48
N VAL A 556 25.10 -0.56 23.27
CA VAL A 556 24.79 0.30 22.12
C VAL A 556 23.28 0.42 21.98
N ARG A 557 22.75 1.65 22.09
CA ARG A 557 21.35 1.95 21.79
C ARG A 557 21.24 2.31 20.31
N TYR A 558 20.47 1.53 19.54
CA TYR A 558 20.29 1.78 18.11
C TYR A 558 19.06 2.64 17.86
N ALA A 559 19.13 3.53 16.87
CA ALA A 559 18.03 4.43 16.52
C ALA A 559 16.75 3.69 16.08
N VAL A 560 16.86 2.47 15.53
CA VAL A 560 15.72 1.61 15.13
C VAL A 560 14.94 1.10 16.33
N ASP A 561 15.59 0.95 17.48
CA ASP A 561 14.94 0.45 18.70
C ASP A 561 14.19 1.57 19.44
N ASN A 562 14.15 2.79 18.90
CA ASN A 562 13.36 3.89 19.45
C ASN A 562 11.86 3.67 19.14
N PRO A 563 10.99 3.59 20.16
CA PRO A 563 9.54 3.44 19.96
C PRO A 563 8.93 4.55 19.08
N GLU A 564 9.51 5.75 19.06
CA GLU A 564 9.07 6.85 18.19
C GLU A 564 9.22 6.51 16.69
N PHE A 565 10.20 5.66 16.34
CA PHE A 565 10.44 5.25 14.96
C PHE A 565 9.45 4.19 14.47
N GLU A 566 9.02 3.28 15.35
CA GLU A 566 7.90 2.37 15.07
C GLU A 566 6.58 3.14 14.98
N LEU A 567 6.36 4.12 15.86
CA LEU A 567 5.20 5.00 15.80
C LEU A 567 5.16 5.78 14.48
N ALA A 568 6.28 6.37 14.03
CA ALA A 568 6.35 7.09 12.76
C ALA A 568 6.02 6.19 11.56
N LEU A 569 6.42 4.92 11.59
CA LEU A 569 6.08 3.97 10.54
C LEU A 569 4.60 3.58 10.56
N ASP A 570 4.04 3.31 11.74
CA ASP A 570 2.62 2.99 11.89
C ASP A 570 1.74 4.20 11.51
N VAL A 571 2.15 5.43 11.82
CA VAL A 571 1.46 6.67 11.42
C VAL A 571 1.58 6.91 9.91
N SER A 572 2.77 6.72 9.32
CA SER A 572 2.95 6.90 7.86
C SER A 572 2.17 5.86 7.03
N ARG A 573 1.94 4.65 7.57
CA ARG A 573 1.06 3.64 6.95
C ARG A 573 -0.39 4.13 6.82
N ALA A 574 -0.85 4.97 7.75
CA ALA A 574 -2.22 5.47 7.76
C ALA A 574 -2.53 6.51 6.67
N ARG A 575 -1.54 6.92 5.85
CA ARG A 575 -1.70 7.87 4.73
C ARG A 575 -2.54 9.11 5.11
N LEU A 576 -2.11 9.79 6.17
CA LEU A 576 -2.88 10.88 6.77
C LEU A 576 -3.11 12.07 5.81
N GLY A 577 -2.17 12.33 4.89
CA GLY A 577 -2.31 13.37 3.88
C GLY A 577 -3.46 13.07 2.92
N ASP A 578 -3.56 11.85 2.41
CA ASP A 578 -4.68 11.37 1.61
C ASP A 578 -5.99 11.35 2.42
N ALA A 579 -5.95 10.73 3.61
CA ALA A 579 -7.10 10.65 4.50
C ALA A 579 -7.75 12.04 4.70
N ILE A 580 -6.95 13.03 5.12
CA ILE A 580 -7.44 14.36 5.48
C ILE A 580 -7.74 15.21 4.24
N LEU A 581 -6.85 15.27 3.25
CA LEU A 581 -7.00 16.21 2.12
C LEU A 581 -7.92 15.70 1.00
N THR A 582 -8.12 14.38 0.87
CA THR A 582 -8.94 13.78 -0.20
C THR A 582 -10.17 13.05 0.37
N ARG A 583 -10.00 12.03 1.22
CA ARG A 583 -11.10 11.13 1.60
C ARG A 583 -12.11 11.76 2.56
N CYS A 584 -11.66 12.62 3.45
CA CYS A 584 -12.49 13.36 4.40
C CYS A 584 -13.52 14.34 3.77
N GLU A 585 -13.60 14.47 2.44
CA GLU A 585 -14.75 15.13 1.79
C GLU A 585 -16.02 14.31 1.89
N THR A 586 -15.88 13.02 1.60
CA THR A 586 -16.99 12.09 1.32
C THR A 586 -17.12 11.03 2.39
N GLU A 587 -16.03 10.72 3.06
CA GLU A 587 -15.96 9.65 4.06
C GLU A 587 -15.86 10.22 5.48
N PRO A 588 -16.38 9.50 6.49
CA PRO A 588 -16.13 9.83 7.88
C PRO A 588 -14.68 9.60 8.27
N PHE A 589 -14.27 10.17 9.40
CA PHE A 589 -12.87 10.21 9.84
C PHE A 589 -12.20 8.83 9.90
N VAL A 590 -12.89 7.84 10.47
CA VAL A 590 -12.31 6.52 10.69
C VAL A 590 -12.15 5.73 9.38
N ASP A 591 -13.12 5.85 8.47
CA ASP A 591 -13.04 5.24 7.14
C ASP A 591 -11.89 5.91 6.34
N ALA A 592 -11.76 7.24 6.44
CA ALA A 592 -10.72 8.01 5.76
C ALA A 592 -9.30 7.68 6.24
N ILE A 593 -9.06 7.54 7.56
CA ILE A 593 -7.73 7.24 8.12
C ILE A 593 -7.35 5.76 7.99
N SER A 594 -8.31 4.85 8.06
CA SER A 594 -7.97 3.43 8.03
C SER A 594 -7.43 2.98 6.67
N GLY A 595 -7.61 3.72 5.57
CA GLY A 595 -7.12 3.27 4.26
C GLY A 595 -7.74 1.96 3.75
N GLY A 596 -8.72 1.38 4.48
CA GLY A 596 -9.13 -0.02 4.36
C GLY A 596 -8.22 -1.04 5.10
N GLU A 597 -7.11 -0.61 5.70
CA GLU A 597 -6.19 -1.40 6.52
C GLU A 597 -6.46 -1.25 8.04
N PHE A 598 -6.28 -2.37 8.75
CA PHE A 598 -6.76 -2.58 10.11
C PHE A 598 -5.64 -2.39 11.15
N SER A 599 -5.20 -1.15 11.39
CA SER A 599 -4.36 -0.85 12.57
C SER A 599 -4.31 0.65 12.86
N TRP A 600 -5.12 1.15 13.79
CA TRP A 600 -4.93 2.48 14.35
C TRP A 600 -4.22 2.35 15.72
N PRO A 601 -2.98 2.84 15.87
CA PRO A 601 -2.18 2.64 17.09
C PRO A 601 -2.86 3.01 18.43
N PRO A 602 -3.68 4.08 18.55
CA PRO A 602 -4.36 4.45 19.79
C PRO A 602 -5.40 3.43 20.26
N LEU A 603 -5.89 2.56 19.37
CA LEU A 603 -6.92 1.57 19.69
C LEU A 603 -6.35 0.23 20.18
N ARG A 604 -5.02 0.07 20.17
CA ARG A 604 -4.36 -1.22 20.48
C ARG A 604 -4.54 -1.62 21.94
N GLU A 605 -4.29 -0.72 22.90
CA GLU A 605 -4.36 -1.04 24.34
C GLU A 605 -5.77 -1.39 24.84
N PRO A 606 -6.84 -0.62 24.52
CA PRO A 606 -8.19 -0.96 24.98
C PRO A 606 -8.69 -2.30 24.41
N VAL A 607 -8.38 -2.58 23.15
CA VAL A 607 -8.70 -3.88 22.53
C VAL A 607 -7.93 -5.01 23.20
N GLN A 608 -6.66 -4.79 23.55
CA GLN A 608 -5.82 -5.77 24.23
C GLN A 608 -6.40 -6.14 25.61
N ALA A 609 -6.95 -5.18 26.35
CA ALA A 609 -7.55 -5.41 27.66
C ALA A 609 -8.80 -6.31 27.56
N ILE A 610 -9.75 -5.99 26.67
CA ILE A 610 -10.95 -6.81 26.43
C ILE A 610 -10.58 -8.21 25.95
N LEU A 611 -9.56 -8.28 25.07
CA LEU A 611 -9.04 -9.54 24.57
C LEU A 611 -8.44 -10.39 25.69
N GLN A 612 -7.73 -9.77 26.63
CA GLN A 612 -7.12 -10.47 27.76
C GLN A 612 -8.18 -11.04 28.71
N ASP A 613 -9.24 -10.28 29.02
CA ASP A 613 -10.36 -10.75 29.85
C ASP A 613 -11.07 -11.96 29.22
N LEU A 614 -11.28 -11.94 27.89
CA LEU A 614 -11.85 -13.06 27.14
C LEU A 614 -10.92 -14.28 27.13
N ILE A 615 -9.61 -14.07 26.98
CA ILE A 615 -8.61 -15.14 27.04
C ILE A 615 -8.60 -15.79 28.42
N ASP A 616 -8.64 -15.00 29.49
CA ASP A 616 -8.61 -15.50 30.86
C ASP A 616 -9.91 -16.23 31.21
N SER A 617 -11.07 -15.74 30.72
CA SER A 617 -12.34 -16.46 30.83
C SER A 617 -12.31 -17.81 30.13
N PHE A 618 -11.75 -17.88 28.92
CA PHE A 618 -11.56 -19.14 28.20
C PHE A 618 -10.66 -20.10 28.99
N LYS A 619 -9.50 -19.64 29.50
CA LYS A 619 -8.59 -20.50 30.29
C LYS A 619 -9.19 -21.05 31.57
N ASN A 620 -10.13 -20.34 32.18
CA ASN A 620 -10.77 -20.72 33.44
C ASN A 620 -11.91 -21.74 33.28
N VAL A 621 -12.30 -22.08 32.03
CA VAL A 621 -13.34 -23.09 31.79
C VAL A 621 -12.87 -24.47 32.27
N ASN A 622 -13.61 -25.05 33.22
CA ASN A 622 -13.31 -26.36 33.77
C ASN A 622 -13.78 -27.49 32.84
N LEU A 623 -12.92 -27.88 31.91
CA LEU A 623 -13.16 -29.03 31.01
C LEU A 623 -12.78 -30.37 31.63
N ILE A 624 -11.95 -30.36 32.68
CA ILE A 624 -11.42 -31.57 33.29
C ILE A 624 -12.51 -32.27 34.11
N SER A 625 -13.20 -31.54 34.98
CA SER A 625 -14.19 -32.14 35.91
C SER A 625 -15.32 -32.89 35.19
N PRO A 626 -15.96 -32.38 34.13
CA PRO A 626 -17.01 -33.12 33.42
C PRO A 626 -16.48 -34.41 32.79
N LEU A 627 -15.29 -34.36 32.19
CA LEU A 627 -14.67 -35.51 31.54
C LEU A 627 -14.20 -36.56 32.56
N GLU A 628 -13.60 -36.14 33.68
CA GLU A 628 -13.25 -37.03 34.78
C GLU A 628 -14.48 -37.72 35.37
N GLN A 629 -15.59 -36.98 35.52
CA GLN A 629 -16.83 -37.54 36.04
C GLN A 629 -17.41 -38.59 35.08
N THR A 630 -17.41 -38.32 33.77
CA THR A 630 -17.83 -39.30 32.76
C THR A 630 -16.90 -40.53 32.74
N VAL A 631 -15.58 -40.33 32.88
CA VAL A 631 -14.62 -41.44 32.99
C VAL A 631 -14.92 -42.31 34.21
N ARG A 632 -15.16 -41.71 35.38
CA ARG A 632 -15.52 -42.44 36.60
C ARG A 632 -16.83 -43.21 36.43
N SER A 633 -17.86 -42.58 35.87
CA SER A 633 -19.14 -43.24 35.53
C SER A 633 -18.91 -44.47 34.65
N CYS A 634 -18.09 -44.34 33.60
CA CYS A 634 -17.76 -45.45 32.70
C CYS A 634 -16.95 -46.55 33.41
N GLN A 635 -16.01 -46.19 34.30
CA GLN A 635 -15.25 -47.15 35.09
C GLN A 635 -16.16 -47.95 36.04
N GLU A 636 -17.11 -47.28 36.70
CA GLU A 636 -18.10 -47.94 37.57
C GLU A 636 -18.98 -48.91 36.78
N SER A 637 -19.45 -48.52 35.59
CA SER A 637 -20.19 -49.42 34.70
C SER A 637 -19.33 -50.61 34.24
N LEU A 638 -18.04 -50.40 33.91
CA LEU A 638 -17.13 -51.49 33.55
C LEU A 638 -16.85 -52.47 34.70
N GLU A 639 -16.75 -51.98 35.94
CA GLU A 639 -16.61 -52.85 37.11
C GLU A 639 -17.84 -53.74 37.34
N ARG A 640 -19.05 -53.23 37.06
CA ARG A 640 -20.27 -54.05 37.07
C ARG A 640 -20.30 -55.10 35.96
N LEU A 641 -19.61 -54.83 34.84
CA LEU A 641 -19.47 -55.74 33.70
C LEU A 641 -18.34 -56.78 33.86
N LYS A 642 -17.69 -56.84 35.02
CA LYS A 642 -16.57 -57.75 35.30
C LYS A 642 -16.91 -59.25 35.19
N PHE A 643 -18.20 -59.62 35.22
CA PHE A 643 -18.61 -61.00 34.96
C PHE A 643 -18.21 -61.49 33.55
N MET A 644 -17.99 -60.57 32.60
CA MET A 644 -17.50 -60.88 31.25
C MET A 644 -16.08 -61.48 31.28
N ASP A 645 -15.30 -61.18 32.33
CA ASP A 645 -13.93 -61.68 32.47
C ASP A 645 -13.87 -63.15 32.90
N ALA A 646 -14.97 -63.65 33.50
CA ALA A 646 -15.04 -65.01 34.03
C ALA A 646 -15.26 -66.07 32.94
N VAL A 647 -15.42 -65.65 31.69
CA VAL A 647 -15.87 -66.53 30.60
C VAL A 647 -14.74 -66.85 29.65
N ASN A 648 -14.57 -68.14 29.33
CA ASN A 648 -13.59 -68.64 28.37
C ASN A 648 -14.25 -69.74 27.52
N PHE A 649 -14.48 -69.44 26.24
CA PHE A 649 -15.12 -70.35 25.30
C PHE A 649 -14.12 -71.03 24.36
N THR A 650 -12.82 -70.96 24.64
CA THR A 650 -11.78 -71.58 23.82
C THR A 650 -12.04 -73.08 23.61
N SER A 651 -12.53 -73.78 24.63
CA SER A 651 -12.91 -75.20 24.52
C SER A 651 -14.08 -75.41 23.55
N ALA A 652 -15.17 -74.64 23.71
CA ALA A 652 -16.32 -74.70 22.80
C ALA A 652 -15.97 -74.31 21.35
N ILE A 653 -15.11 -73.30 21.14
CA ILE A 653 -14.62 -72.88 19.82
C ILE A 653 -13.84 -74.00 19.14
N ASN A 654 -12.90 -74.62 19.88
CA ASN A 654 -12.12 -75.74 19.37
C ASN A 654 -13.02 -76.94 19.06
N ARG A 655 -14.04 -77.18 19.89
CA ARG A 655 -15.01 -78.27 19.69
C ARG A 655 -15.90 -78.05 18.47
N ALA A 656 -16.37 -76.83 18.24
CA ALA A 656 -17.18 -76.48 17.07
C ALA A 656 -16.39 -76.58 15.73
N ASN A 657 -15.07 -76.76 15.79
CA ASN A 657 -14.23 -77.00 14.62
C ASN A 657 -14.09 -78.48 14.24
N ILE A 658 -14.60 -79.39 15.06
CA ILE A 658 -14.50 -80.85 14.87
C ILE A 658 -15.88 -81.38 14.43
N PRO A 659 -15.96 -82.32 13.46
CA PRO A 659 -17.22 -82.96 13.09
C PRO A 659 -17.93 -83.59 14.30
N LEU A 660 -19.26 -83.60 14.27
CA LEU A 660 -20.10 -84.12 15.35
C LEU A 660 -19.95 -85.65 15.51
N THR A 661 -19.74 -86.37 14.41
CA THR A 661 -19.59 -87.84 14.39
C THR A 661 -18.15 -88.25 14.05
N LEU A 662 -17.75 -89.51 14.31
CA LEU A 662 -16.44 -90.05 13.88
C LEU A 662 -16.32 -90.19 12.34
N ILE A 663 -17.39 -89.90 11.60
CA ILE A 663 -17.37 -89.78 10.15
C ILE A 663 -16.97 -88.34 9.79
N GLU A 664 -15.80 -88.18 9.18
CA GLU A 664 -15.25 -86.87 8.83
C GLU A 664 -16.10 -86.12 7.78
N ASP A 665 -16.64 -86.86 6.81
CA ASP A 665 -17.54 -86.36 5.77
C ASP A 665 -18.88 -87.09 5.83
N LEU A 666 -19.74 -86.62 6.74
CA LEU A 666 -21.07 -87.19 6.92
C LEU A 666 -21.97 -86.97 5.70
N GLU A 667 -21.73 -85.90 4.93
CA GLU A 667 -22.49 -85.60 3.71
C GLU A 667 -22.23 -86.67 2.65
N HIS A 668 -20.96 -86.98 2.39
CA HIS A 668 -20.58 -88.05 1.49
C HIS A 668 -21.12 -89.41 1.95
N PHE A 669 -21.09 -89.70 3.27
CA PHE A 669 -21.66 -90.93 3.81
C PHE A 669 -23.17 -91.05 3.55
N VAL A 670 -23.94 -89.97 3.70
CA VAL A 670 -25.38 -89.95 3.38
C VAL A 670 -25.63 -90.10 1.88
N VAL A 671 -24.80 -89.51 1.02
CA VAL A 671 -24.87 -89.70 -0.44
C VAL A 671 -24.63 -91.15 -0.84
N GLU A 672 -23.64 -91.81 -0.22
CA GLU A 672 -23.34 -93.21 -0.47
C GLU A 672 -24.48 -94.13 -0.01
N LEU A 673 -25.14 -93.84 1.11
CA LEU A 673 -26.36 -94.55 1.54
C LEU A 673 -27.52 -94.35 0.54
N ARG A 674 -27.72 -93.13 0.03
CA ARG A 674 -28.74 -92.84 -1.00
C ARG A 674 -28.47 -93.58 -2.31
N SER A 675 -27.21 -93.80 -2.66
CA SER A 675 -26.82 -94.50 -3.89
C SER A 675 -27.25 -95.97 -3.94
N LEU A 676 -27.60 -96.57 -2.80
CA LEU A 676 -28.12 -97.94 -2.72
C LEU A 676 -29.56 -98.06 -3.25
N ASN A 677 -30.30 -96.94 -3.33
CA ASN A 677 -31.67 -96.85 -3.87
C ASN A 677 -32.67 -97.83 -3.22
N MET A 678 -32.59 -97.99 -1.89
CA MET A 678 -33.44 -98.88 -1.08
C MET A 678 -34.58 -98.11 -0.40
N GLU A 679 -35.82 -98.58 -0.51
CA GLU A 679 -36.98 -97.92 0.12
C GLU A 679 -36.94 -98.02 1.65
N GLU A 680 -36.44 -99.13 2.20
CA GLU A 680 -36.33 -99.39 3.63
C GLU A 680 -35.29 -98.49 4.32
N LEU A 681 -34.30 -98.01 3.56
CA LEU A 681 -33.22 -97.15 4.08
C LEU A 681 -33.59 -95.67 4.09
N ARG A 682 -34.60 -95.29 3.30
CA ARG A 682 -35.09 -93.92 3.15
C ARG A 682 -35.43 -93.21 4.47
N PRO A 683 -36.22 -93.79 5.40
CA PRO A 683 -36.53 -93.12 6.68
C PRO A 683 -35.29 -92.87 7.55
N HIS A 684 -34.28 -93.76 7.49
CA HIS A 684 -33.02 -93.59 8.22
C HIS A 684 -32.13 -92.53 7.59
N ILE A 685 -32.05 -92.49 6.26
CA ILE A 685 -31.35 -91.46 5.49
C ILE A 685 -31.97 -90.08 5.76
N ASP A 686 -33.30 -89.98 5.74
CA ASP A 686 -34.02 -88.73 6.00
C ASP A 686 -33.74 -88.27 7.44
N THR A 687 -33.80 -89.18 8.43
CA THR A 687 -33.45 -88.87 9.83
C THR A 687 -31.99 -88.44 10.00
N LEU A 688 -31.04 -89.07 9.27
CA LEU A 688 -29.62 -88.68 9.26
C LEU A 688 -29.39 -87.31 8.59
N SER A 689 -30.16 -87.02 7.54
CA SER A 689 -30.09 -85.75 6.81
C SER A 689 -30.66 -84.59 7.64
N ASP A 690 -31.82 -84.82 8.27
CA ASP A 690 -32.60 -83.79 8.95
C ASP A 690 -31.97 -83.32 10.26
N LEU A 691 -31.25 -84.20 10.98
CA LEU A 691 -30.69 -83.89 12.30
C LEU A 691 -29.15 -83.87 12.32
N PRO A 692 -28.41 -84.99 12.26
CA PRO A 692 -26.96 -84.95 12.40
C PRO A 692 -26.24 -84.21 11.27
N LEU A 693 -26.64 -84.39 10.01
CA LEU A 693 -26.01 -83.69 8.88
C LEU A 693 -26.30 -82.19 8.92
N SER A 694 -27.58 -81.82 9.13
CA SER A 694 -27.99 -80.42 9.29
C SER A 694 -27.24 -79.72 10.43
N LEU A 695 -27.13 -80.37 11.60
CA LEU A 695 -26.37 -79.82 12.74
C LEU A 695 -24.87 -79.69 12.43
N ASP A 696 -24.25 -80.68 11.78
CA ASP A 696 -22.84 -80.62 11.44
C ASP A 696 -22.54 -79.48 10.46
N GLN A 697 -23.44 -79.21 9.49
CA GLN A 697 -23.31 -78.07 8.58
C GLN A 697 -23.41 -76.71 9.30
N GLN A 698 -24.12 -76.62 10.43
CA GLN A 698 -24.25 -75.39 11.22
C GLN A 698 -23.06 -75.12 12.17
N ARG A 699 -22.08 -76.03 12.28
CA ARG A 699 -20.94 -75.92 13.20
C ARG A 699 -20.11 -74.64 13.01
N VAL A 700 -19.96 -74.19 11.75
CA VAL A 700 -19.19 -72.98 11.42
C VAL A 700 -19.88 -71.73 11.98
N ARG A 701 -21.22 -71.68 11.89
CA ARG A 701 -22.02 -70.59 12.46
C ARG A 701 -21.89 -70.57 13.99
N VAL A 702 -22.02 -71.72 14.63
CA VAL A 702 -21.84 -71.87 16.09
C VAL A 702 -20.45 -71.42 16.54
N ARG A 703 -19.40 -71.86 15.84
CA ARG A 703 -18.02 -71.44 16.11
C ARG A 703 -17.86 -69.92 16.03
N HIS A 704 -18.46 -69.29 15.02
CA HIS A 704 -18.43 -67.83 14.88
C HIS A 704 -19.12 -67.14 16.06
N LEU A 705 -20.28 -67.63 16.50
CA LEU A 705 -20.98 -67.09 17.68
C LEU A 705 -20.15 -67.23 18.96
N TYR A 706 -19.54 -68.40 19.21
CA TYR A 706 -18.64 -68.57 20.36
C TYR A 706 -17.41 -67.66 20.28
N THR A 707 -16.86 -67.41 19.08
CA THR A 707 -15.74 -66.48 18.90
C THR A 707 -16.14 -65.04 19.25
N MET A 708 -17.37 -64.62 18.91
CA MET A 708 -17.88 -63.31 19.32
C MET A 708 -18.12 -63.23 20.83
N LEU A 709 -18.67 -64.28 21.45
CA LEU A 709 -18.85 -64.35 22.90
C LEU A 709 -17.49 -64.32 23.65
N ASP A 710 -16.48 -65.02 23.14
CA ASP A 710 -15.11 -65.05 23.71
C ASP A 710 -14.40 -63.68 23.58
N SER A 711 -14.77 -62.88 22.58
CA SER A 711 -14.18 -61.55 22.37
C SER A 711 -14.52 -60.53 23.45
N PHE A 712 -15.55 -60.78 24.28
CA PHE A 712 -16.00 -59.89 25.34
C PHE A 712 -14.93 -59.60 26.38
N LEU A 713 -14.16 -60.61 26.81
CA LEU A 713 -13.01 -60.45 27.72
C LEU A 713 -12.00 -59.44 27.14
N GLY A 714 -11.64 -59.63 25.87
CA GLY A 714 -10.68 -58.76 25.18
C GLY A 714 -11.20 -57.33 25.04
N GLN A 715 -12.49 -57.16 24.71
CA GLN A 715 -13.12 -55.85 24.56
C GLN A 715 -13.21 -55.11 25.91
N HIS A 716 -13.62 -55.79 26.99
CA HIS A 716 -13.72 -55.20 28.33
C HIS A 716 -12.35 -54.68 28.82
N HIS A 717 -11.32 -55.53 28.79
CA HIS A 717 -9.97 -55.12 29.19
C HIS A 717 -9.39 -54.02 28.31
N LEU A 718 -9.66 -54.05 27.00
CA LEU A 718 -9.24 -53.00 26.09
C LEU A 718 -9.88 -51.66 26.48
N ILE A 719 -11.19 -51.62 26.74
CA ILE A 719 -11.88 -50.39 27.15
C ILE A 719 -11.32 -49.89 28.49
N GLN A 720 -11.19 -50.74 29.51
CA GLN A 720 -10.64 -50.34 30.82
C GLN A 720 -9.24 -49.73 30.69
N ARG A 721 -8.37 -50.38 29.93
CA ARG A 721 -7.01 -49.88 29.68
C ARG A 721 -7.04 -48.54 28.97
N ARG A 722 -7.77 -48.41 27.87
CA ARG A 722 -7.83 -47.17 27.09
C ARG A 722 -8.45 -46.01 27.86
N LEU A 723 -9.46 -46.30 28.68
CA LEU A 723 -10.11 -45.30 29.53
C LEU A 723 -9.17 -44.79 30.64
N SER A 724 -8.35 -45.67 31.24
CA SER A 724 -7.33 -45.26 32.21
C SER A 724 -6.18 -44.47 31.58
N GLU A 725 -5.71 -44.87 30.40
CA GLU A 725 -4.71 -44.13 29.60
C GLU A 725 -5.23 -42.73 29.22
N PHE A 726 -6.49 -42.62 28.81
CA PHE A 726 -7.15 -41.34 28.52
C PHE A 726 -7.20 -40.43 29.76
N ASN A 727 -7.61 -40.98 30.92
CA ASN A 727 -7.71 -40.22 32.17
C ASN A 727 -6.37 -39.67 32.64
N ALA A 728 -5.30 -40.47 32.53
CA ALA A 728 -3.95 -40.06 32.91
C ALA A 728 -3.45 -38.87 32.07
N ASN A 729 -3.80 -38.83 30.79
CA ASN A 729 -3.36 -37.80 29.85
C ASN A 729 -4.37 -36.65 29.67
N LEU A 730 -5.50 -36.68 30.41
CA LEU A 730 -6.61 -35.74 30.24
C LEU A 730 -6.17 -34.29 30.48
N SER A 731 -5.51 -34.03 31.61
CA SER A 731 -5.07 -32.68 31.99
C SER A 731 -4.12 -32.05 30.97
N GLU A 732 -3.15 -32.83 30.47
CA GLU A 732 -2.22 -32.38 29.43
C GLU A 732 -2.95 -32.14 28.10
N SER A 733 -3.85 -33.04 27.72
CA SER A 733 -4.63 -32.92 26.47
C SER A 733 -5.52 -31.68 26.46
N VAL A 734 -6.19 -31.38 27.59
CA VAL A 734 -6.99 -30.15 27.75
C VAL A 734 -6.08 -28.93 27.61
N LYS A 735 -4.97 -28.87 28.34
CA LYS A 735 -4.05 -27.72 28.31
C LYS A 735 -3.51 -27.42 26.91
N VAL A 736 -2.96 -28.44 26.25
CA VAL A 736 -2.39 -28.29 24.89
C VAL A 736 -3.44 -27.84 23.89
N THR A 737 -4.65 -28.40 23.95
CA THR A 737 -5.73 -28.02 23.04
C THR A 737 -6.20 -26.58 23.30
N MET A 738 -6.25 -26.16 24.57
CA MET A 738 -6.61 -24.79 24.96
C MET A 738 -5.64 -23.76 24.39
N ASP A 739 -4.33 -24.03 24.51
CA ASP A 739 -3.28 -23.14 24.00
C ASP A 739 -3.36 -23.00 22.47
N VAL A 740 -3.57 -24.11 21.75
CA VAL A 740 -3.73 -24.09 20.28
C VAL A 740 -5.02 -23.37 19.86
N GLY A 741 -6.12 -23.59 20.59
CA GLY A 741 -7.39 -22.90 20.35
C GLY A 741 -7.25 -21.38 20.52
N LEU A 742 -6.63 -20.94 21.61
CA LEU A 742 -6.36 -19.53 21.90
C LEU A 742 -5.43 -18.88 20.88
N GLN A 743 -4.40 -19.59 20.41
CA GLN A 743 -3.52 -19.07 19.36
C GLN A 743 -4.27 -18.80 18.05
N LYS A 744 -5.25 -19.65 17.70
CA LYS A 744 -6.08 -19.46 16.50
C LYS A 744 -7.13 -18.37 16.68
N LEU A 745 -7.75 -18.28 17.85
CA LEU A 745 -8.85 -17.34 18.12
C LEU A 745 -8.35 -15.90 18.35
N ARG A 746 -7.20 -15.72 19.01
CA ARG A 746 -6.64 -14.41 19.37
C ARG A 746 -6.60 -13.38 18.21
N PRO A 747 -5.96 -13.66 17.05
CA PRO A 747 -5.87 -12.67 15.98
C PRO A 747 -7.23 -12.33 15.38
N VAL A 748 -8.18 -13.28 15.41
CA VAL A 748 -9.53 -13.07 14.91
C VAL A 748 -10.34 -12.22 15.88
N PHE A 749 -10.18 -12.45 17.19
CA PHE A 749 -10.79 -11.63 18.24
C PHE A 749 -10.30 -10.19 18.20
N GLU A 750 -8.99 -10.00 18.11
CA GLU A 750 -8.38 -8.68 18.01
C GLU A 750 -8.95 -7.90 16.81
N LYS A 751 -9.07 -8.56 15.65
CA LYS A 751 -9.62 -7.96 14.43
C LYS A 751 -11.09 -7.55 14.57
N GLU A 752 -11.96 -8.42 15.08
CA GLU A 752 -13.39 -8.11 15.20
C GLU A 752 -13.67 -7.06 16.29
N LEU A 753 -12.90 -7.06 17.39
CA LEU A 753 -12.95 -6.01 18.40
C LEU A 753 -12.54 -4.65 17.83
N GLN A 754 -11.45 -4.59 17.06
CA GLN A 754 -11.03 -3.36 16.37
C GLN A 754 -12.11 -2.87 15.39
N LEU A 755 -12.76 -3.78 14.65
CA LEU A 755 -13.85 -3.45 13.71
C LEU A 755 -15.04 -2.83 14.44
N ALA A 756 -15.38 -3.38 15.60
CA ALA A 756 -16.47 -2.87 16.43
C ALA A 756 -16.14 -1.49 17.01
N VAL A 757 -14.91 -1.30 17.50
CA VAL A 757 -14.42 0.02 17.93
C VAL A 757 -14.50 1.05 16.79
N ILE A 758 -14.03 0.70 15.59
CA ILE A 758 -14.09 1.57 14.41
C ILE A 758 -15.55 1.91 14.05
N ALA A 759 -16.44 0.93 14.12
CA ALA A 759 -17.86 1.16 13.88
C ALA A 759 -18.44 2.17 14.89
N THR A 760 -18.04 2.15 16.16
CA THR A 760 -18.54 3.13 17.15
C THR A 760 -18.18 4.59 16.84
N TRP A 761 -17.11 4.83 16.06
CA TRP A 761 -16.63 6.16 15.70
C TRP A 761 -16.90 6.52 14.23
N ARG A 762 -17.64 5.69 13.52
CA ARG A 762 -17.92 5.87 12.10
C ARG A 762 -18.69 7.15 11.80
N ASP A 763 -19.46 7.69 12.73
CA ASP A 763 -20.25 8.90 12.50
C ASP A 763 -19.47 10.20 12.73
N ILE A 764 -18.18 10.13 13.09
CA ILE A 764 -17.36 11.32 13.32
C ILE A 764 -17.07 12.01 11.97
N PRO A 765 -17.58 13.23 11.73
CA PRO A 765 -17.39 13.93 10.47
C PRO A 765 -15.94 14.42 10.37
N CYS A 766 -15.35 14.29 9.17
CA CYS A 766 -13.98 14.73 8.92
C CYS A 766 -13.88 16.01 8.07
N LYS A 767 -15.00 16.49 7.53
CA LYS A 767 -15.04 17.60 6.56
C LYS A 767 -14.46 18.92 7.11
N SER A 768 -14.71 19.24 8.37
CA SER A 768 -14.19 20.45 9.02
C SER A 768 -12.67 20.40 9.18
N LEU A 769 -12.13 19.22 9.56
CA LEU A 769 -10.69 19.00 9.66
C LEU A 769 -10.02 19.15 8.29
N ARG A 770 -10.59 18.55 7.24
CA ARG A 770 -10.12 18.74 5.86
C ARG A 770 -10.09 20.21 5.47
N ALA A 771 -11.18 20.94 5.71
CA ALA A 771 -11.26 22.36 5.36
C ALA A 771 -10.19 23.19 6.09
N ALA A 772 -9.95 22.91 7.37
CA ALA A 772 -8.91 23.56 8.16
C ALA A 772 -7.52 23.29 7.59
N VAL A 773 -7.14 22.02 7.38
CA VAL A 773 -5.82 21.64 6.86
C VAL A 773 -5.61 22.14 5.43
N LYS A 774 -6.62 22.06 4.57
CA LYS A 774 -6.56 22.59 3.19
C LYS A 774 -6.27 24.08 3.17
N ARG A 775 -6.87 24.88 4.07
CA ARG A 775 -6.54 26.32 4.18
C ARG A 775 -5.07 26.56 4.52
N GLY A 776 -4.45 25.70 5.32
CA GLY A 776 -3.02 25.78 5.66
C GLY A 776 -2.14 25.48 4.45
N VAL A 777 -2.51 24.46 3.66
CA VAL A 777 -1.87 24.15 2.37
C VAL A 777 -2.00 25.34 1.42
N ASP A 778 -3.20 25.89 1.25
CA ASP A 778 -3.46 27.01 0.34
C ASP A 778 -2.68 28.26 0.78
N ALA A 779 -2.55 28.52 2.09
CA ALA A 779 -1.75 29.62 2.62
C ALA A 779 -0.29 29.56 2.17
N GLY A 780 0.35 28.40 2.29
CA GLY A 780 1.75 28.21 1.87
C GLY A 780 1.90 28.13 0.35
N CYS A 781 1.12 27.28 -0.31
CA CYS A 781 1.33 26.91 -1.70
C CYS A 781 0.72 27.88 -2.71
N ILE A 782 -0.46 28.44 -2.40
CA ILE A 782 -1.17 29.34 -3.31
C ILE A 782 -0.89 30.78 -2.90
N THR A 783 -1.10 31.11 -1.64
CA THR A 783 -1.06 32.51 -1.20
C THR A 783 0.35 33.09 -1.14
N LEU A 784 1.33 32.30 -0.70
CA LEU A 784 2.72 32.72 -0.61
C LEU A 784 3.56 32.34 -1.85
N LEU A 785 3.53 31.07 -2.25
CA LEU A 785 4.53 30.54 -3.19
C LEU A 785 4.24 30.87 -4.66
N MET A 786 2.98 30.95 -5.09
CA MET A 786 2.64 31.30 -6.47
C MET A 786 3.07 32.72 -6.87
N PRO A 787 2.80 33.79 -6.08
CA PRO A 787 3.34 35.12 -6.35
C PRO A 787 4.87 35.17 -6.42
N MET A 788 5.56 34.48 -5.49
CA MET A 788 7.02 34.41 -5.50
C MET A 788 7.55 33.76 -6.77
N ASN A 789 6.90 32.69 -7.22
CA ASN A 789 7.32 31.97 -8.41
C ASN A 789 7.04 32.75 -9.71
N ALA A 790 5.88 33.40 -9.80
CA ALA A 790 5.56 34.26 -10.91
C ALA A 790 6.44 35.52 -10.97
N PHE A 791 6.88 36.04 -9.82
CA PHE A 791 7.80 37.18 -9.76
C PHE A 791 9.14 36.87 -10.45
N TRP A 792 9.84 35.80 -10.05
CA TRP A 792 11.12 35.46 -10.71
C TRP A 792 10.90 35.00 -12.15
N THR A 793 9.74 34.41 -12.49
CA THR A 793 9.43 34.02 -13.87
C THR A 793 9.34 35.25 -14.79
N GLY A 794 8.65 36.31 -14.36
CA GLY A 794 8.58 37.58 -15.11
C GLY A 794 9.94 38.27 -15.24
N LEU A 795 10.75 38.25 -14.18
CA LEU A 795 12.11 38.77 -14.20
C LEU A 795 13.02 37.97 -15.15
N GLY A 796 12.97 36.64 -15.08
CA GLY A 796 13.72 35.72 -15.93
C GLY A 796 13.37 35.87 -17.42
N PHE A 797 12.08 36.02 -17.74
CA PHE A 797 11.64 36.28 -19.11
C PHE A 797 12.17 37.62 -19.65
N THR A 798 12.17 38.66 -18.81
CA THR A 798 12.76 39.97 -19.16
C THR A 798 14.26 39.85 -19.47
N LEU A 799 15.01 39.11 -18.63
CA LEU A 799 16.44 38.85 -18.79
C LEU A 799 16.76 38.08 -20.07
N LEU A 800 15.96 37.07 -20.41
CA LEU A 800 16.12 36.30 -21.64
C LEU A 800 15.99 37.20 -22.87
N LEU A 801 15.02 38.13 -22.86
CA LEU A 801 14.80 39.07 -23.96
C LEU A 801 15.88 40.15 -24.09
N TYR A 802 16.78 40.34 -23.10
CA TYR A 802 17.87 41.30 -23.24
C TYR A 802 18.82 40.98 -24.38
N ILE A 803 19.09 39.70 -24.67
CA ILE A 803 19.99 39.30 -25.77
C ILE A 803 19.51 39.83 -27.13
N PRO A 804 18.30 39.50 -27.61
CA PRO A 804 17.81 40.02 -28.88
C PRO A 804 17.62 41.55 -28.84
N VAL A 805 17.21 42.13 -27.71
CA VAL A 805 17.10 43.59 -27.54
C VAL A 805 18.43 44.29 -27.77
N ILE A 806 19.53 43.79 -27.19
CA ILE A 806 20.88 44.33 -27.41
C ILE A 806 21.22 44.31 -28.90
N ILE A 807 21.00 43.18 -29.58
CA ILE A 807 21.34 43.01 -31.00
C ILE A 807 20.59 44.04 -31.85
N PHE A 808 19.27 44.12 -31.72
CA PHE A 808 18.46 45.04 -32.51
C PHE A 808 18.72 46.50 -32.14
N ALA A 809 18.87 46.83 -30.84
CA ALA A 809 19.16 48.19 -30.39
C ALA A 809 20.50 48.71 -30.93
N VAL A 810 21.56 47.89 -30.90
CA VAL A 810 22.88 48.27 -31.43
C VAL A 810 22.84 48.45 -32.96
N LYS A 811 22.19 47.52 -33.67
CA LYS A 811 22.04 47.62 -35.14
C LYS A 811 21.23 48.84 -35.54
N LEU A 812 20.13 49.11 -34.84
CA LEU A 812 19.26 50.26 -35.08
C LEU A 812 19.95 51.58 -34.74
N ALA A 813 20.71 51.65 -33.63
CA ALA A 813 21.49 52.82 -33.26
C ALA A 813 22.53 53.18 -34.33
N GLY A 814 23.16 52.18 -34.96
CA GLY A 814 24.04 52.39 -36.11
C GLY A 814 23.33 53.03 -37.31
N LEU A 815 22.08 52.63 -37.59
CA LEU A 815 21.26 53.21 -38.68
C LEU A 815 20.73 54.61 -38.35
N TYR A 816 20.57 54.96 -37.08
CA TYR A 816 20.12 56.28 -36.63
C TYR A 816 21.22 57.35 -36.66
N ARG A 817 22.50 56.94 -36.61
CA ARG A 817 23.67 57.83 -36.66
C ARG A 817 24.09 58.28 -38.06
N LYS A 818 23.36 57.87 -39.11
CA LYS A 818 23.66 58.21 -40.51
C LYS A 818 23.06 59.56 -40.92
N THR A 819 23.81 60.37 -41.67
CA THR A 819 23.48 61.78 -41.97
C THR A 819 22.84 61.97 -43.36
N GLU A 820 23.33 61.29 -44.40
CA GLU A 820 22.95 61.52 -45.81
C GLU A 820 22.36 60.28 -46.52
N LYS A 821 21.60 60.50 -47.62
CA LYS A 821 20.94 59.42 -48.39
C LYS A 821 21.84 59.04 -49.57
N TYR A 822 21.97 57.75 -49.88
CA TYR A 822 22.53 57.30 -51.16
C TYR A 822 21.75 57.94 -52.32
N SER A 823 22.35 58.85 -53.09
CA SER A 823 21.89 59.20 -54.43
C SER A 823 22.65 58.36 -55.45
N SER A 824 22.00 58.01 -56.56
CA SER A 824 22.63 57.25 -57.64
C SER A 824 23.65 58.08 -58.43
N ASP A 825 23.71 59.39 -58.18
CA ASP A 825 24.51 60.36 -58.95
C ASP A 825 26.01 60.35 -58.57
N TYR A 826 26.43 59.48 -57.64
CA TYR A 826 27.82 59.31 -57.20
C TYR A 826 28.37 57.92 -57.60
N GLU A 827 28.70 57.71 -58.87
CA GLU A 827 29.60 56.64 -59.34
C GLU A 827 30.88 57.27 -59.94
N GLU A 828 31.95 57.38 -59.12
CA GLU A 828 33.40 57.64 -59.39
C GLU A 828 33.84 58.89 -60.23
N PRO A 829 35.11 59.38 -60.12
CA PRO A 829 35.99 59.60 -58.96
C PRO A 829 36.41 61.09 -58.82
N ASP A 830 36.50 61.62 -57.60
CA ASP A 830 37.44 62.69 -57.18
C ASP A 830 37.13 63.11 -55.73
N TYR A 831 37.58 62.31 -54.78
CA TYR A 831 37.39 62.58 -53.35
C TYR A 831 38.64 63.25 -52.76
N ILE A 832 38.92 64.48 -53.20
CA ILE A 832 39.78 65.44 -52.49
C ILE A 832 39.07 66.79 -52.59
N SER A 833 38.38 67.25 -51.54
CA SER A 833 38.17 68.69 -51.20
C SER A 833 36.96 68.94 -50.26
N TYR A 834 36.81 68.22 -49.14
CA TYR A 834 35.88 68.67 -48.09
C TYR A 834 36.37 68.46 -46.64
N HIS A 835 37.68 68.34 -46.44
CA HIS A 835 38.29 68.56 -45.12
C HIS A 835 38.94 69.95 -45.11
N GLY A 836 38.12 70.98 -44.95
CA GLY A 836 38.60 72.36 -45.09
C GLY A 836 37.94 73.39 -44.19
N PHE A 837 36.93 73.09 -43.39
CA PHE A 837 36.41 74.07 -42.43
C PHE A 837 35.93 73.35 -41.17
N TYR A 838 36.48 73.79 -40.04
CA TYR A 838 36.29 73.34 -38.65
C TYR A 838 37.17 72.20 -38.12
N MET A 839 37.80 72.53 -36.99
CA MET A 839 38.69 71.79 -36.09
C MET A 839 40.20 71.83 -36.38
N ARG A 840 40.88 72.76 -35.68
CA ARG A 840 42.24 72.58 -35.15
C ARG A 840 42.12 72.41 -33.63
N PRO A 841 42.86 71.46 -33.03
CA PRO A 841 43.95 71.91 -32.18
C PRO A 841 45.29 71.29 -32.58
N THR A 842 46.35 72.03 -32.25
CA THR A 842 47.76 71.82 -32.57
C THR A 842 48.41 70.73 -31.74
N SER A 843 49.17 69.83 -32.36
CA SER A 843 50.54 69.47 -31.96
C SER A 843 51.18 68.55 -32.99
N GLU A 844 52.50 68.48 -32.91
CA GLU A 844 53.48 68.29 -33.97
C GLU A 844 53.96 66.84 -34.20
N TYR A 845 54.46 66.62 -35.42
CA TYR A 845 55.52 65.69 -35.86
C TYR A 845 55.47 64.20 -35.44
N GLN A 846 55.34 63.30 -36.43
CA GLN A 846 56.50 62.54 -36.95
C GLN A 846 56.12 61.65 -38.15
N VAL A 847 57.04 61.62 -39.12
CA VAL A 847 57.02 60.89 -40.39
C VAL A 847 57.62 59.50 -40.20
N VAL A 848 56.98 58.42 -40.69
CA VAL A 848 57.68 57.19 -41.13
C VAL A 848 56.97 56.53 -42.32
N SER A 849 57.80 56.14 -43.30
CA SER A 849 57.55 55.54 -44.60
C SER A 849 56.91 54.14 -44.63
N GLN A 850 56.15 53.82 -45.68
CA GLN A 850 55.95 52.43 -46.15
C GLN A 850 56.43 52.26 -47.60
N LYS A 851 57.33 51.28 -47.81
CA LYS A 851 57.75 50.77 -49.12
C LYS A 851 56.77 49.69 -49.64
N PRO A 852 56.71 49.44 -50.96
CA PRO A 852 55.60 48.74 -51.63
C PRO A 852 55.93 47.29 -52.05
N ARG A 853 54.91 46.47 -52.36
CA ARG A 853 54.92 45.51 -53.50
C ARG A 853 53.60 44.76 -53.77
N ASN A 854 53.03 45.05 -54.94
CA ASN A 854 52.51 44.21 -56.03
C ASN A 854 51.82 42.86 -55.76
N LYS A 855 50.64 42.65 -56.39
CA LYS A 855 50.49 41.74 -57.57
C LYS A 855 49.12 41.84 -58.27
N VAL A 856 49.16 42.40 -59.48
CA VAL A 856 48.54 42.03 -60.78
C VAL A 856 47.26 41.15 -60.77
N ARG A 857 46.15 41.73 -61.28
CA ARG A 857 44.95 41.06 -61.81
C ARG A 857 45.19 40.61 -63.27
N LYS A 858 44.73 39.41 -63.63
CA LYS A 858 44.53 38.97 -65.02
C LYS A 858 43.03 38.93 -65.36
N HIS A 859 42.69 39.50 -66.51
CA HIS A 859 41.36 39.62 -67.13
C HIS A 859 40.84 38.33 -67.78
N LYS A 860 39.49 38.20 -67.84
CA LYS A 860 38.62 38.06 -69.04
C LYS A 860 37.22 37.62 -68.56
N ALA A 861 36.19 38.48 -68.59
CA ALA A 861 35.33 38.87 -69.71
C ALA A 861 34.43 37.74 -70.24
N THR A 862 33.12 37.86 -70.05
CA THR A 862 32.06 37.39 -70.98
C THR A 862 30.71 38.04 -70.63
N PHE A 863 30.12 38.71 -71.63
CA PHE A 863 28.76 39.23 -71.68
C PHE A 863 27.86 38.23 -72.44
N HIS A 864 26.68 37.95 -71.87
CA HIS A 864 25.33 37.91 -72.48
C HIS A 864 25.08 37.38 -73.93
N TRP A 865 24.17 36.40 -74.10
CA TRP A 865 22.73 36.53 -74.49
C TRP A 865 22.13 35.14 -74.88
N SER A 866 20.85 34.91 -74.55
CA SER A 866 19.97 33.76 -74.90
C SER A 866 19.54 33.76 -76.39
N PRO A 867 18.50 33.03 -76.89
CA PRO A 867 17.85 31.73 -76.55
C PRO A 867 17.56 30.82 -77.81
N ALA A 868 17.12 29.56 -77.65
CA ALA A 868 16.25 28.81 -78.63
C ALA A 868 15.79 27.42 -78.10
N GLU A 869 14.52 27.09 -78.34
CA GLU A 869 13.78 25.79 -78.15
C GLU A 869 14.03 24.77 -79.32
N PRO A 870 13.37 23.57 -79.46
CA PRO A 870 12.86 22.53 -78.53
C PRO A 870 13.14 21.04 -79.00
N ILE A 871 12.51 20.04 -78.33
CA ILE A 871 12.01 18.68 -78.78
C ILE A 871 12.63 17.38 -78.16
N ASN A 872 11.83 16.77 -77.26
CA ASN A 872 11.45 15.35 -76.99
C ASN A 872 12.32 14.11 -77.33
N PHE A 873 12.40 13.15 -76.38
CA PHE A 873 11.57 11.91 -76.36
C PHE A 873 11.78 10.96 -75.14
N ARG A 874 10.66 10.38 -74.64
CA ARG A 874 10.46 9.04 -73.99
C ARG A 874 10.99 8.80 -72.55
N GLN A 875 10.33 8.10 -71.61
CA GLN A 875 9.08 7.31 -71.58
C GLN A 875 8.70 6.94 -70.12
N LYS A 876 7.39 6.96 -69.79
CA LYS A 876 6.62 6.14 -68.79
C LYS A 876 7.08 6.13 -67.31
N SER A 877 6.23 6.18 -66.27
CA SER A 877 4.80 5.87 -66.11
C SER A 877 4.29 6.40 -64.75
N VAL A 878 3.03 6.84 -64.74
CA VAL A 878 2.19 7.19 -63.57
C VAL A 878 1.18 6.05 -63.33
N PRO A 879 0.62 5.89 -62.11
CA PRO A 879 -0.82 6.11 -61.90
C PRO A 879 -1.08 7.00 -60.65
N MET A 880 -1.81 8.12 -60.73
CA MET A 880 -3.29 8.32 -60.67
C MET A 880 -3.89 7.80 -59.33
N GLU A 881 -4.12 8.67 -58.33
CA GLU A 881 -5.38 9.40 -57.97
C GLU A 881 -6.46 8.48 -57.32
N PRO A 882 -7.48 8.97 -56.56
CA PRO A 882 -7.78 10.33 -56.09
C PRO A 882 -8.34 10.40 -54.63
N ASP A 883 -8.85 11.60 -54.29
CA ASP A 883 -9.95 11.89 -53.35
C ASP A 883 -9.68 12.31 -51.90
N SER A 884 -10.63 13.13 -51.44
CA SER A 884 -10.54 14.19 -50.44
C SER A 884 -11.33 13.83 -49.15
N PRO A 885 -11.73 14.78 -48.28
CA PRO A 885 -11.51 14.85 -46.81
C PRO A 885 -12.69 14.23 -46.00
N PRO A 886 -13.02 14.57 -44.72
CA PRO A 886 -12.33 15.24 -43.60
C PRO A 886 -12.36 14.43 -42.26
N TYR A 887 -11.64 14.87 -41.23
CA TYR A 887 -12.10 14.95 -39.81
C TYR A 887 -11.13 15.78 -38.98
#